data_AF-A0A917ZRU1-F1
#
_entry.id   AF-A0A917ZRU1-F1
#
_cell.length_a   1.000
_cell.length_b   1.000
_cell.length_c   1.000
_cell.angle_alpha   90.00
_cell.angle_beta   90.00
_cell.angle_gamma   90.00
#
_symmetry.space_group_name_H-M   'P 1'
#
loop_
_entity.id
_entity.type
_entity.pdbx_description
1 polymer ?
#
loop_
_entity_poly.entity_id
_entity_poly.type
_entity_poly.pdbx_seq_one_letter_code
_entity_poly.pdbx_strand_id
1 'polypeptide(L)'
;MTTIPPLGDTEELACDVLVIGGGTAGTMAALTAAEHGASVLLLEKAHVRHSGALAMGMDGVNNAVVPGRATPEDYVAEITRANDGIVDQRTVRQTATLGFAMVKRLERYGVKFEKDEHGEYAVRQVHRSGKYVLPMPEGKDVKKVLYRQLRRREMRELIRVENRVMPVRVLTSGDGRAVGAAGFNTRTGGFVTVCASAVILATGACGRLGLPASGYLYGTYENPTNAGDGYAMAYHAGAELSGIECFQINPLIKDYNGPACAYVANPFGGYQVNRHGERFVDSDYWSGQMMAEFAAEVASERGPVYLKLSHLPEESVAALEGILHSTERPTRGTFHAGRGHDYRTHDVEMHISEIGLCGGHSASGVWVDEHARTTVPGLYAAGDLACVPHNYMIGAFVFGDLAGADAATLRGRAPGALPADQIAAAHDLVYRPLRNPDGPPQPQVEYKLRRFVNDYVAPPKSGARLSLAVESFERMRTEIEAMGATTPHELMRCAEVTFIRDCAELAARSSLARTESRWGLYHERTDHPRRDDRAWLAHLNVRKSPSGAMEFLTRPVAPYLVPVEGFAPTGGDIDVIGEVHPEPVATAGPRDAAPVGSAAAPVRSAGPSVPASPRILELLAVAEESPDLNRLSPYLGDRDPAVRRAAVDALTETVPEGTGPALALALADEDRAVREAAAASLRELVEVLPAEPALREPLVAALASPDAQVRAAALEVLRALRLGGTELFASTLADPDLEVRVQTVRALVSVDAVAPLSRAAADASREVRVAAAKGLGSVAAPPEHVVPALKGLLTDEDPLVRAAALESAAPVGCPPPLDGAALAALDDPAWQVRKAAATALSAAAPDLAVPALRSALTDPHADVRKAAVQSLLPHSALPQVREALTAAAEDSDADVRGYARRG
;
A
#
# COMPACT_ATOMS: atom_id res chain seq x y z
N MET A 1 30.39 19.56 0.89
CA MET A 1 30.59 20.07 -0.48
C MET A 1 30.46 21.58 -0.40
N THR A 2 31.51 22.34 -0.73
CA THR A 2 31.56 23.80 -0.49
C THR A 2 31.74 24.63 -1.76
N THR A 3 31.89 23.99 -2.92
CA THR A 3 32.10 24.65 -4.22
C THR A 3 31.00 24.24 -5.20
N ILE A 4 30.52 25.22 -5.96
CA ILE A 4 29.57 25.00 -7.05
C ILE A 4 30.35 24.47 -8.27
N PRO A 5 30.01 23.29 -8.82
CA PRO A 5 30.70 22.75 -9.99
C PRO A 5 30.42 23.64 -11.21
N PRO A 6 31.41 23.95 -12.05
CA PRO A 6 31.19 24.69 -13.29
C PRO A 6 30.37 23.85 -14.28
N LEU A 7 29.62 24.51 -15.17
CA LEU A 7 28.82 23.83 -16.20
C LEU A 7 29.68 22.96 -17.15
N GLY A 8 30.97 23.25 -17.29
CA GLY A 8 31.89 22.42 -18.09
C GLY A 8 32.20 21.04 -17.49
N ASP A 9 31.91 20.83 -16.20
CA ASP A 9 32.12 19.55 -15.51
C ASP A 9 30.85 18.67 -15.50
N THR A 10 29.85 19.03 -16.31
CA THR A 10 28.57 18.34 -16.40
C THR A 10 28.74 16.92 -16.93
N GLU A 11 28.13 15.93 -16.28
CA GLU A 11 27.98 14.59 -16.85
C GLU A 11 26.88 14.63 -17.93
N GLU A 12 27.28 14.37 -19.18
CA GLU A 12 26.36 14.33 -20.32
C GLU A 12 25.98 12.89 -20.65
N LEU A 13 24.67 12.63 -20.68
CA LEU A 13 24.09 11.32 -21.00
C LEU A 13 23.15 11.44 -22.20
N ALA A 14 22.96 10.33 -22.92
CA ALA A 14 22.04 10.26 -24.06
C ALA A 14 21.33 8.90 -24.13
N CYS A 15 20.09 8.92 -24.65
CA CYS A 15 19.27 7.73 -24.88
C CYS A 15 18.15 8.04 -25.89
N ASP A 16 17.45 7.02 -26.40
CA ASP A 16 16.22 7.23 -27.16
C ASP A 16 15.07 7.65 -26.24
N VAL A 17 14.90 6.93 -25.13
CA VAL A 17 13.81 7.14 -24.16
C VAL A 17 14.39 7.37 -22.76
N LEU A 18 14.18 8.56 -22.23
CA LEU A 18 14.47 8.90 -20.84
C LEU A 18 13.24 8.62 -19.98
N VAL A 19 13.37 7.76 -18.97
CA VAL A 19 12.35 7.52 -17.95
C VAL A 19 12.79 8.13 -16.63
N ILE A 20 11.97 9.03 -16.07
CA ILE A 20 12.23 9.70 -14.79
C ILE A 20 11.27 9.16 -13.74
N GLY A 21 11.80 8.39 -12.79
CA GLY A 21 11.06 7.72 -11.73
C GLY A 21 11.05 6.20 -11.93
N GLY A 22 11.64 5.49 -10.98
CA GLY A 22 11.78 4.04 -10.92
C GLY A 22 10.65 3.33 -10.20
N GLY A 23 9.46 3.93 -10.11
CA GLY A 23 8.24 3.32 -9.57
C GLY A 23 7.70 2.17 -10.42
N THR A 24 6.45 1.75 -10.21
CA THR A 24 5.80 0.70 -11.03
C THR A 24 5.65 1.11 -12.49
N ALA A 25 5.08 2.30 -12.71
CA ALA A 25 4.88 2.87 -14.05
C ALA A 25 6.19 3.03 -14.81
N GLY A 26 7.20 3.65 -14.20
CA GLY A 26 8.48 3.88 -14.87
C GLY A 26 9.28 2.60 -15.12
N THR A 27 9.20 1.62 -14.22
CA THR A 27 9.83 0.31 -14.49
C THR A 27 9.15 -0.38 -15.68
N MET A 28 7.82 -0.34 -15.77
CA MET A 28 7.10 -0.93 -16.90
C MET A 28 7.37 -0.18 -18.21
N ALA A 29 7.40 1.16 -18.16
CA ALA A 29 7.75 1.98 -19.31
C ALA A 29 9.15 1.68 -19.85
N ALA A 30 10.13 1.53 -18.96
CA ALA A 30 11.49 1.18 -19.34
C ALA A 30 11.58 -0.22 -19.97
N LEU A 31 10.91 -1.22 -19.38
CA LEU A 31 10.84 -2.57 -19.94
C LEU A 31 10.20 -2.57 -21.32
N THR A 32 9.03 -1.94 -21.47
CA THR A 32 8.30 -1.93 -22.73
C THR A 32 9.04 -1.16 -23.82
N ALA A 33 9.65 -0.01 -23.50
CA ALA A 33 10.44 0.73 -24.47
C ALA A 33 11.65 -0.09 -24.98
N ALA A 34 12.33 -0.80 -24.07
CA ALA A 34 13.42 -1.70 -24.43
C ALA A 34 12.96 -2.93 -25.23
N GLU A 35 11.81 -3.52 -24.89
CA GLU A 35 11.20 -4.60 -25.69
C GLU A 35 10.89 -4.14 -27.14
N HIS A 36 10.64 -2.84 -27.34
CA HIS A 36 10.49 -2.22 -28.67
C HIS A 36 11.81 -1.74 -29.30
N GLY A 37 12.95 -2.10 -28.69
CA GLY A 37 14.30 -1.88 -29.22
C GLY A 37 14.88 -0.48 -28.97
N ALA A 38 14.27 0.34 -28.11
CA ALA A 38 14.82 1.64 -27.74
C ALA A 38 15.96 1.51 -26.73
N SER A 39 16.98 2.37 -26.82
CA SER A 39 17.93 2.58 -25.72
C SER A 39 17.28 3.44 -24.64
N VAL A 40 17.29 2.95 -23.40
CA VAL A 40 16.55 3.54 -22.28
C VAL A 40 17.50 3.97 -21.17
N LEU A 41 17.34 5.19 -20.68
CA LEU A 41 17.93 5.64 -19.42
C LEU A 41 16.82 5.81 -18.38
N LEU A 42 16.87 5.01 -17.31
CA LEU A 42 15.98 5.11 -16.16
C LEU A 42 16.68 5.85 -15.02
N LEU A 43 16.24 7.07 -14.74
CA LEU A 43 16.73 7.87 -13.62
C LEU A 43 15.81 7.69 -12.40
N GLU A 44 16.40 7.45 -11.24
CA GLU A 44 15.67 7.34 -9.97
C GLU A 44 16.45 8.08 -8.88
N LYS A 45 15.80 9.02 -8.18
CA LYS A 45 16.47 9.82 -7.13
C LYS A 45 16.76 9.04 -5.85
N ALA A 46 15.99 7.97 -5.60
CA ALA A 46 16.21 7.00 -4.55
C ALA A 46 16.86 5.74 -5.13
N HIS A 47 16.19 4.59 -5.04
CA HIS A 47 16.67 3.34 -5.60
C HIS A 47 15.52 2.55 -6.22
N VAL A 48 15.63 2.14 -7.48
CA VAL A 48 14.55 1.49 -8.26
C VAL A 48 13.96 0.25 -7.56
N ARG A 49 14.76 -0.48 -6.77
CA ARG A 49 14.32 -1.67 -6.00
C ARG A 49 13.34 -1.33 -4.86
N HIS A 50 13.36 -0.11 -4.33
CA HIS A 50 12.66 0.30 -3.10
C HIS A 50 12.11 1.74 -3.17
N SER A 51 11.74 2.21 -4.37
CA SER A 51 11.22 3.57 -4.61
C SER A 51 9.79 3.54 -5.16
N GLY A 52 9.16 4.71 -5.19
CA GLY A 52 7.75 4.88 -5.54
C GLY A 52 6.80 4.52 -4.40
N ALA A 53 5.49 4.69 -4.65
CA ALA A 53 4.43 4.36 -3.69
C ALA A 53 4.43 2.86 -3.30
N LEU A 54 4.96 1.98 -4.17
CA LEU A 54 5.06 0.53 -3.97
C LEU A 54 6.40 0.08 -3.36
N ALA A 55 7.15 0.94 -2.67
CA ALA A 55 8.52 0.64 -2.22
C ALA A 55 8.65 -0.69 -1.42
N MET A 56 7.62 -1.03 -0.63
CA MET A 56 7.55 -2.23 0.21
C MET A 56 6.52 -3.27 -0.25
N GLY A 57 5.94 -3.08 -1.46
CA GLY A 57 4.85 -3.92 -1.98
C GLY A 57 3.45 -3.40 -1.70
N MET A 58 2.46 -4.21 -2.02
CA MET A 58 1.01 -3.97 -1.84
C MET A 58 0.28 -5.31 -1.79
N ASP A 59 -0.73 -5.43 -0.95
CA ASP A 59 -1.47 -6.67 -0.68
C ASP A 59 -2.48 -7.10 -1.76
N GLY A 60 -2.74 -6.26 -2.77
CA GLY A 60 -3.61 -6.59 -3.89
C GLY A 60 -3.68 -5.50 -4.96
N VAL A 61 -4.36 -5.78 -6.08
CA VAL A 61 -4.77 -4.77 -7.06
C VAL A 61 -6.24 -4.42 -6.86
N ASN A 62 -6.56 -3.13 -6.79
CA ASN A 62 -7.90 -2.66 -6.38
C ASN A 62 -8.94 -2.64 -7.52
N ASN A 63 -8.49 -2.77 -8.76
CA ASN A 63 -9.27 -2.51 -9.98
C ASN A 63 -8.98 -3.53 -11.11
N ALA A 64 -8.75 -4.79 -10.76
CA ALA A 64 -8.57 -5.84 -11.77
C ALA A 64 -9.92 -6.22 -12.40
N VAL A 65 -10.11 -5.87 -13.68
CA VAL A 65 -11.24 -6.34 -14.49
C VAL A 65 -10.93 -7.74 -15.01
N VAL A 66 -11.38 -8.77 -14.28
CA VAL A 66 -11.17 -10.18 -14.66
C VAL A 66 -12.35 -10.68 -15.52
N PRO A 67 -12.09 -11.25 -16.71
CA PRO A 67 -13.15 -11.83 -17.55
C PRO A 67 -14.02 -12.83 -16.80
N GLY A 68 -15.34 -12.75 -16.98
CA GLY A 68 -16.31 -13.58 -16.26
C GLY A 68 -16.65 -13.12 -14.84
N ARG A 69 -15.94 -12.11 -14.30
CA ARG A 69 -16.22 -11.50 -12.99
C ARG A 69 -16.75 -10.07 -13.11
N ALA A 70 -16.21 -9.28 -14.04
CA ALA A 70 -16.67 -7.92 -14.37
C ALA A 70 -16.33 -7.56 -15.82
N THR A 71 -16.96 -6.52 -16.36
CA THR A 71 -16.66 -6.00 -17.70
C THR A 71 -15.92 -4.66 -17.67
N PRO A 72 -15.16 -4.30 -18.72
CA PRO A 72 -14.56 -2.98 -18.83
C PRO A 72 -15.59 -1.84 -18.73
N GLU A 73 -16.78 -2.04 -19.28
CA GLU A 73 -17.88 -1.08 -19.25
C GLU A 73 -18.38 -0.84 -17.82
N ASP A 74 -18.55 -1.90 -17.01
CA ASP A 74 -18.95 -1.78 -15.61
C ASP A 74 -17.93 -0.95 -14.82
N TYR A 75 -16.64 -1.21 -15.03
CA TYR A 75 -15.57 -0.47 -14.36
C TYR A 75 -15.54 1.00 -14.78
N VAL A 76 -15.63 1.30 -16.08
CA VAL A 76 -15.67 2.69 -16.58
C VAL A 76 -16.87 3.44 -15.99
N ALA A 77 -18.04 2.81 -15.93
CA ALA A 77 -19.23 3.41 -15.34
C ALA A 77 -19.05 3.69 -13.84
N GLU A 78 -18.47 2.74 -13.08
CA GLU A 78 -18.20 2.92 -11.65
C GLU A 78 -17.22 4.07 -11.38
N ILE A 79 -16.09 4.12 -12.10
CA ILE A 79 -15.11 5.21 -11.95
C ILE A 79 -15.71 6.56 -12.35
N THR A 80 -16.59 6.60 -13.37
CA THR A 80 -17.29 7.83 -13.75
C THR A 80 -18.19 8.33 -12.62
N ARG A 81 -18.93 7.44 -11.95
CA ARG A 81 -19.77 7.79 -10.79
C ARG A 81 -18.92 8.25 -9.60
N ALA A 82 -17.82 7.55 -9.31
CA ALA A 82 -16.91 7.89 -8.22
C ALA A 82 -16.25 9.28 -8.38
N ASN A 83 -16.19 9.80 -9.60
CA ASN A 83 -15.63 11.11 -9.93
C ASN A 83 -16.70 12.16 -10.26
N ASP A 84 -17.95 11.98 -9.82
CA ASP A 84 -19.05 12.92 -10.05
C ASP A 84 -19.19 13.34 -11.54
N GLY A 85 -18.94 12.41 -12.45
CA GLY A 85 -19.04 12.61 -13.90
C GLY A 85 -17.84 13.30 -14.58
N ILE A 86 -16.84 13.80 -13.85
CA ILE A 86 -15.69 14.47 -14.46
C ILE A 86 -14.56 13.47 -14.67
N VAL A 87 -14.54 12.85 -15.85
CA VAL A 87 -13.54 11.84 -16.23
C VAL A 87 -13.35 11.81 -17.75
N ASP A 88 -12.11 11.58 -18.21
CA ASP A 88 -11.88 11.15 -19.58
C ASP A 88 -12.07 9.62 -19.64
N GLN A 89 -13.22 9.17 -20.12
CA GLN A 89 -13.49 7.73 -20.20
C GLN A 89 -12.54 6.98 -21.14
N ARG A 90 -11.87 7.66 -22.09
CA ARG A 90 -10.89 7.00 -22.99
C ARG A 90 -9.69 6.49 -22.20
N THR A 91 -9.18 7.29 -21.26
CA THR A 91 -8.02 6.92 -20.45
C THR A 91 -8.38 5.84 -19.43
N VAL A 92 -9.52 5.95 -18.74
CA VAL A 92 -10.00 4.92 -17.79
C VAL A 92 -10.26 3.58 -18.50
N ARG A 93 -10.81 3.62 -19.73
CA ARG A 93 -11.08 2.42 -20.53
C ARG A 93 -9.81 1.67 -20.92
N GLN A 94 -8.66 2.35 -21.08
CA GLN A 94 -7.39 1.66 -21.31
C GLN A 94 -7.06 0.71 -20.17
N THR A 95 -7.13 1.19 -18.93
CA THR A 95 -6.90 0.36 -17.74
C THR A 95 -7.92 -0.78 -17.63
N ALA A 96 -9.18 -0.47 -17.88
CA ALA A 96 -10.27 -1.46 -17.86
C ALA A 96 -10.02 -2.61 -18.85
N THR A 97 -9.54 -2.27 -20.05
CA THR A 97 -9.38 -3.22 -21.17
C THR A 97 -8.06 -3.98 -21.09
N LEU A 98 -6.97 -3.28 -20.77
CA LEU A 98 -5.60 -3.83 -20.78
C LEU A 98 -5.20 -4.43 -19.42
N GLY A 99 -5.92 -4.10 -18.35
CA GLY A 99 -5.58 -4.49 -16.98
C GLY A 99 -5.41 -6.00 -16.82
N PHE A 100 -6.30 -6.83 -17.39
CA PHE A 100 -6.18 -8.28 -17.29
C PHE A 100 -4.96 -8.85 -18.03
N ALA A 101 -4.65 -8.29 -19.20
CA ALA A 101 -3.43 -8.68 -19.93
C ALA A 101 -2.18 -8.31 -19.13
N MET A 102 -2.23 -7.19 -18.41
CA MET A 102 -1.17 -6.76 -17.51
C MET A 102 -1.04 -7.67 -16.28
N VAL A 103 -2.14 -8.08 -15.63
CA VAL A 103 -2.13 -9.09 -14.55
C VAL A 103 -1.40 -10.36 -15.01
N LYS A 104 -1.77 -10.89 -16.18
CA LYS A 104 -1.10 -12.08 -16.77
C LYS A 104 0.38 -11.83 -17.07
N ARG A 105 0.78 -10.61 -17.45
CA ARG A 105 2.18 -10.24 -17.67
C ARG A 105 2.96 -10.22 -16.36
N LEU A 106 2.40 -9.63 -15.32
CA LEU A 106 2.99 -9.62 -13.97
C LEU A 106 3.13 -11.04 -13.41
N GLU A 107 2.16 -11.92 -13.64
CA GLU A 107 2.23 -13.34 -13.28
C GLU A 107 3.40 -14.04 -13.97
N ARG A 108 3.61 -13.80 -15.28
CA ARG A 108 4.79 -14.31 -16.02
C ARG A 108 6.11 -13.78 -15.48
N TYR A 109 6.14 -12.59 -14.90
CA TYR A 109 7.33 -12.04 -14.25
C TYR A 109 7.59 -12.67 -12.87
N GLY A 110 6.58 -13.33 -12.28
CA GLY A 110 6.66 -13.99 -10.98
C GLY A 110 5.90 -13.28 -9.87
N VAL A 111 4.97 -12.36 -10.18
CA VAL A 111 4.03 -11.82 -9.20
C VAL A 111 2.91 -12.84 -8.96
N LYS A 112 2.62 -13.15 -7.68
CA LYS A 112 1.55 -14.10 -7.34
C LYS A 112 0.24 -13.39 -7.06
N PHE A 113 -0.84 -13.91 -7.64
CA PHE A 113 -2.21 -13.48 -7.41
C PHE A 113 -2.99 -14.64 -6.79
N GLU A 114 -3.88 -14.34 -5.84
CA GLU A 114 -4.70 -15.34 -5.16
C GLU A 114 -5.68 -16.01 -6.14
N LYS A 115 -5.76 -17.34 -6.06
CA LYS A 115 -6.68 -18.17 -6.85
C LYS A 115 -7.48 -19.07 -5.91
N ASP A 116 -8.71 -19.39 -6.31
CA ASP A 116 -9.56 -20.33 -5.58
C ASP A 116 -9.15 -21.79 -5.83
N GLU A 117 -9.84 -22.72 -5.18
CA GLU A 117 -9.60 -24.17 -5.27
C GLU A 117 -9.77 -24.75 -6.68
N HIS A 118 -10.40 -24.01 -7.60
CA HIS A 118 -10.56 -24.38 -9.01
C HIS A 118 -9.51 -23.74 -9.91
N GLY A 119 -8.60 -22.92 -9.36
CA GLY A 119 -7.54 -22.22 -10.09
C GLY A 119 -8.00 -20.91 -10.75
N GLU A 120 -9.19 -20.42 -10.42
CA GLU A 120 -9.72 -19.15 -10.92
C GLU A 120 -9.29 -17.97 -10.02
N TYR A 121 -9.17 -16.76 -10.57
CA TYR A 121 -8.75 -15.60 -9.78
C TYR A 121 -9.76 -15.24 -8.68
N ALA A 122 -9.28 -15.14 -7.44
CA ALA A 122 -10.09 -14.89 -6.24
C ALA A 122 -10.34 -13.40 -6.01
N VAL A 123 -11.25 -12.80 -6.78
CA VAL A 123 -11.60 -11.38 -6.66
C VAL A 123 -12.58 -11.09 -5.51
N ARG A 124 -12.28 -10.06 -4.71
CA ARG A 124 -13.08 -9.57 -3.59
C ARG A 124 -13.86 -8.30 -3.99
N GLN A 125 -14.99 -8.08 -3.31
CA GLN A 125 -15.85 -6.91 -3.52
C GLN A 125 -15.61 -5.88 -2.42
N VAL A 126 -15.16 -4.69 -2.81
CA VAL A 126 -15.03 -3.49 -1.94
C VAL A 126 -15.77 -2.28 -2.55
N HIS A 127 -16.00 -2.31 -3.86
CA HIS A 127 -16.77 -1.28 -4.59
C HIS A 127 -18.27 -1.46 -4.43
N ARG A 128 -19.06 -0.40 -4.68
CA ARG A 128 -20.54 -0.44 -4.63
C ARG A 128 -21.11 -1.46 -5.62
N SER A 129 -20.42 -1.65 -6.75
CA SER A 129 -20.73 -2.64 -7.76
C SER A 129 -19.47 -3.45 -8.10
N GLY A 130 -19.61 -4.75 -8.40
CA GLY A 130 -18.53 -5.59 -8.94
C GLY A 130 -17.48 -6.12 -7.94
N LYS A 131 -16.72 -7.14 -8.37
CA LYS A 131 -15.57 -7.73 -7.65
C LYS A 131 -14.29 -7.40 -8.40
N TYR A 132 -13.52 -6.45 -7.89
CA TYR A 132 -12.32 -5.93 -8.58
C TYR A 132 -11.02 -6.09 -7.79
N VAL A 133 -11.10 -6.37 -6.49
CA VAL A 133 -9.91 -6.46 -5.65
C VAL A 133 -9.31 -7.85 -5.81
N LEU A 134 -8.14 -7.95 -6.43
CA LEU A 134 -7.43 -9.22 -6.59
C LEU A 134 -6.23 -9.25 -5.63
N PRO A 135 -6.28 -10.07 -4.56
CA PRO A 135 -5.20 -10.15 -3.59
C PRO A 135 -3.89 -10.67 -4.18
N MET A 136 -2.79 -10.27 -3.57
CA MET A 136 -1.41 -10.61 -3.92
C MET A 136 -0.68 -11.14 -2.68
N PRO A 137 -0.74 -12.46 -2.42
CA PRO A 137 -0.15 -13.07 -1.22
C PRO A 137 1.35 -12.77 -1.01
N GLU A 138 2.09 -12.51 -2.10
CA GLU A 138 3.52 -12.14 -2.08
C GLU A 138 3.77 -10.72 -2.60
N GLY A 139 2.82 -9.82 -2.34
CA GLY A 139 2.83 -8.44 -2.79
C GLY A 139 4.09 -7.65 -2.41
N LYS A 140 4.72 -8.00 -1.28
CA LYS A 140 5.99 -7.41 -0.80
C LYS A 140 7.16 -7.51 -1.79
N ASP A 141 7.13 -8.46 -2.71
CA ASP A 141 8.24 -8.75 -3.62
C ASP A 141 8.09 -8.15 -5.03
N VAL A 142 6.98 -7.48 -5.33
CA VAL A 142 6.70 -6.94 -6.68
C VAL A 142 7.84 -6.07 -7.21
N LYS A 143 8.35 -5.13 -6.41
CA LYS A 143 9.48 -4.29 -6.84
C LYS A 143 10.76 -5.08 -7.06
N LYS A 144 11.01 -6.15 -6.30
CA LYS A 144 12.15 -7.05 -6.51
C LYS A 144 11.96 -7.88 -7.78
N VAL A 145 10.74 -8.36 -8.06
CA VAL A 145 10.36 -9.04 -9.30
C VAL A 145 10.65 -8.15 -10.51
N LEU A 146 10.15 -6.92 -10.50
CA LEU A 146 10.36 -5.95 -11.58
C LEU A 146 11.84 -5.59 -11.75
N TYR A 147 12.57 -5.40 -10.64
CA TYR A 147 14.00 -5.16 -10.69
C TYR A 147 14.75 -6.34 -11.31
N ARG A 148 14.38 -7.59 -11.01
CA ARG A 148 14.96 -8.76 -11.67
C ARG A 148 14.72 -8.74 -13.19
N GLN A 149 13.53 -8.32 -13.65
CA GLN A 149 13.24 -8.17 -15.08
C GLN A 149 14.12 -7.12 -15.75
N LEU A 150 14.25 -5.92 -15.16
CA LEU A 150 15.17 -4.88 -15.65
C LEU A 150 16.62 -5.37 -15.72
N ARG A 151 16.96 -6.32 -14.84
CA ARG A 151 18.29 -6.90 -14.70
C ARG A 151 18.45 -8.22 -15.45
N ARG A 152 17.54 -8.60 -16.36
CA ARG A 152 17.80 -9.70 -17.31
C ARG A 152 18.85 -9.28 -18.35
N ARG A 153 19.61 -10.23 -18.89
CA ARG A 153 20.76 -9.92 -19.77
C ARG A 153 20.31 -9.11 -20.98
N GLU A 154 19.26 -9.59 -21.65
CA GLU A 154 18.64 -8.96 -22.82
C GLU A 154 18.10 -7.56 -22.55
N MET A 155 17.67 -7.28 -21.31
CA MET A 155 17.17 -5.95 -20.92
C MET A 155 18.31 -5.01 -20.51
N ARG A 156 19.35 -5.51 -19.83
CA ARG A 156 20.49 -4.70 -19.37
C ARG A 156 21.30 -4.09 -20.52
N GLU A 157 21.27 -4.70 -21.70
CA GLU A 157 21.92 -4.17 -22.90
C GLU A 157 21.21 -2.92 -23.44
N LEU A 158 19.91 -2.77 -23.16
CA LEU A 158 19.09 -1.64 -23.62
C LEU A 158 18.73 -0.66 -22.51
N ILE A 159 18.71 -1.09 -21.24
CA ILE A 159 18.29 -0.27 -20.10
C ILE A 159 19.48 0.05 -19.19
N ARG A 160 19.89 1.32 -19.18
CA ARG A 160 20.79 1.89 -18.17
C ARG A 160 19.96 2.42 -17.00
N VAL A 161 20.25 1.97 -15.78
CA VAL A 161 19.58 2.46 -14.56
C VAL A 161 20.57 3.30 -13.76
N GLU A 162 20.21 4.56 -13.50
CA GLU A 162 20.98 5.46 -12.66
C GLU A 162 20.19 5.83 -11.41
N ASN A 163 20.58 5.21 -10.29
CA ASN A 163 20.04 5.54 -8.98
C ASN A 163 20.74 6.76 -8.41
N ARG A 164 20.06 7.48 -7.52
CA ARG A 164 20.55 8.71 -6.88
C ARG A 164 20.76 9.86 -7.84
N VAL A 165 20.02 9.92 -8.94
CA VAL A 165 19.98 11.09 -9.83
C VAL A 165 18.60 11.74 -9.73
N MET A 166 18.57 13.01 -9.38
CA MET A 166 17.34 13.80 -9.27
C MET A 166 17.26 14.82 -10.40
N PRO A 167 16.45 14.55 -11.44
CA PRO A 167 16.05 15.58 -12.39
C PRO A 167 15.26 16.69 -11.68
N VAL A 168 15.55 17.95 -12.06
CA VAL A 168 14.87 19.14 -11.54
C VAL A 168 14.13 19.91 -12.64
N ARG A 169 14.45 19.65 -13.91
CA ARG A 169 13.81 20.25 -15.09
C ARG A 169 13.76 19.25 -16.24
N VAL A 170 12.63 19.21 -16.94
CA VAL A 170 12.54 18.72 -18.33
C VAL A 170 12.95 19.86 -19.24
N LEU A 171 13.82 19.58 -20.20
CA LEU A 171 14.31 20.55 -21.17
C LEU A 171 13.45 20.53 -22.42
N THR A 172 13.10 21.70 -22.94
CA THR A 172 12.27 21.84 -24.15
C THR A 172 12.98 22.64 -25.24
N SER A 173 12.87 22.20 -26.49
CA SER A 173 13.41 22.94 -27.64
C SER A 173 12.58 24.20 -27.94
N GLY A 174 13.09 25.07 -28.82
CA GLY A 174 12.40 26.32 -29.18
C GLY A 174 11.01 26.15 -29.82
N ASP A 175 10.69 24.95 -30.31
CA ASP A 175 9.35 24.56 -30.80
C ASP A 175 8.47 23.90 -29.72
N GLY A 176 8.92 23.88 -28.46
CA GLY A 176 8.18 23.38 -27.31
C GLY A 176 8.18 21.86 -27.13
N ARG A 177 8.98 21.09 -27.89
CA ARG A 177 9.12 19.64 -27.70
C ARG A 177 10.06 19.32 -26.54
N ALA A 178 9.76 18.29 -25.75
CA ALA A 178 10.72 17.77 -24.76
C ALA A 178 11.93 17.11 -25.44
N VAL A 179 13.14 17.48 -25.00
CA VAL A 179 14.42 17.04 -25.59
C VAL A 179 15.38 16.40 -24.60
N GLY A 180 15.00 16.33 -23.32
CA GLY A 180 15.89 15.85 -22.28
C GLY A 180 15.51 16.33 -20.89
N ALA A 181 16.46 16.22 -19.97
CA ALA A 181 16.33 16.70 -18.60
C ALA A 181 17.66 17.18 -18.04
N ALA A 182 17.60 18.02 -17.01
CA ALA A 182 18.74 18.44 -16.20
C ALA A 182 18.49 18.11 -14.73
N GLY A 183 19.52 17.69 -14.03
CA GLY A 183 19.46 17.24 -12.64
C GLY A 183 20.84 17.13 -12.02
N PHE A 184 20.93 16.40 -10.92
CA PHE A 184 22.21 16.14 -10.28
C PHE A 184 22.18 14.83 -9.50
N ASN A 185 23.37 14.28 -9.25
CA ASN A 185 23.53 13.11 -8.42
C ASN A 185 23.43 13.51 -6.94
N THR A 186 22.44 12.97 -6.23
CA THR A 186 22.10 13.32 -4.84
C THR A 186 23.10 12.76 -3.82
N ARG A 187 24.06 11.93 -4.26
CA ARG A 187 25.18 11.45 -3.43
C ARG A 187 26.48 12.20 -3.70
N THR A 188 26.85 12.37 -4.96
CA THR A 188 28.14 12.99 -5.33
C THR A 188 28.04 14.51 -5.44
N GLY A 189 26.84 15.03 -5.69
CA GLY A 189 26.60 16.44 -6.01
C GLY A 189 26.95 16.82 -7.44
N GLY A 190 27.33 15.88 -8.30
CA GLY A 190 27.67 16.14 -9.71
C GLY A 190 26.45 16.51 -10.54
N PHE A 191 26.57 17.51 -11.41
CA PHE A 191 25.49 17.96 -12.28
C PHE A 191 25.36 17.04 -13.49
N VAL A 192 24.13 16.72 -13.89
CA VAL A 192 23.83 15.75 -14.95
C VAL A 192 22.88 16.38 -15.96
N THR A 193 23.18 16.23 -17.24
CA THR A 193 22.25 16.53 -18.34
C THR A 193 22.02 15.29 -19.18
N VAL A 194 20.77 15.11 -19.62
CA VAL A 194 20.38 13.99 -20.47
C VAL A 194 19.72 14.52 -21.73
N CYS A 195 20.18 14.05 -22.88
CA CYS A 195 19.54 14.28 -24.17
C CYS A 195 18.71 13.04 -24.57
N ALA A 196 17.43 13.23 -24.92
CA ALA A 196 16.53 12.12 -25.24
C ALA A 196 15.47 12.47 -26.29
N SER A 197 15.11 11.49 -27.13
CA SER A 197 14.09 11.67 -28.17
C SER A 197 12.68 11.73 -27.58
N ALA A 198 12.46 11.03 -26.47
CA ALA A 198 11.25 11.04 -25.66
C ALA A 198 11.58 11.08 -24.16
N VAL A 199 10.74 11.74 -23.38
CA VAL A 199 10.85 11.82 -21.91
C VAL A 199 9.55 11.31 -21.27
N ILE A 200 9.66 10.36 -20.35
CA ILE A 200 8.53 9.80 -19.60
C ILE A 200 8.67 10.19 -18.13
N LEU A 201 7.69 10.94 -17.60
CA LEU A 201 7.60 11.26 -16.18
C LEU A 201 6.76 10.21 -15.45
N ALA A 202 7.37 9.50 -14.51
CA ALA A 202 6.76 8.46 -13.68
C ALA A 202 7.17 8.62 -12.20
N THR A 203 7.19 9.87 -11.71
CA THR A 203 7.76 10.26 -10.41
C THR A 203 6.84 10.05 -9.20
N GLY A 204 5.60 9.61 -9.42
CA GLY A 204 4.60 9.39 -8.37
C GLY A 204 3.86 10.67 -7.95
N ALA A 205 3.28 10.64 -6.75
CA ALA A 205 2.42 11.68 -6.20
C ALA A 205 3.21 12.91 -5.67
N CYS A 206 2.49 13.98 -5.34
CA CYS A 206 2.95 15.03 -4.43
C CYS A 206 2.39 14.75 -3.03
N GLY A 207 2.98 13.77 -2.35
CA GLY A 207 2.53 13.34 -1.03
C GLY A 207 3.01 14.23 0.12
N ARG A 208 4.12 14.96 -0.07
CA ARG A 208 4.63 15.94 0.90
C ARG A 208 4.05 17.34 0.73
N LEU A 209 2.80 17.44 0.26
CA LEU A 209 2.12 18.71 0.10
C LEU A 209 1.63 19.28 1.45
N GLY A 210 0.75 18.57 2.16
CA GLY A 210 0.34 18.93 3.53
C GLY A 210 1.30 18.42 4.60
N LEU A 211 1.18 18.89 5.84
CA LEU A 211 1.83 18.34 7.03
C LEU A 211 1.02 17.18 7.62
N PRO A 212 1.68 16.06 8.01
CA PRO A 212 1.01 14.93 8.64
C PRO A 212 0.65 15.23 10.09
N ALA A 213 -0.43 14.62 10.56
CA ALA A 213 -0.90 14.74 11.94
C ALA A 213 -0.04 13.99 12.98
N SER A 214 0.95 13.19 12.53
CA SER A 214 1.85 12.43 13.40
C SER A 214 2.94 13.28 14.07
N GLY A 215 3.11 14.54 13.66
CA GLY A 215 4.16 15.42 14.16
C GLY A 215 5.55 15.20 13.54
N TYR A 216 5.71 14.19 12.67
CA TYR A 216 6.97 13.92 11.96
C TYR A 216 6.93 14.51 10.55
N LEU A 217 7.87 15.39 10.20
CA LEU A 217 7.90 16.08 8.90
C LEU A 217 7.84 15.13 7.68
N TYR A 218 8.48 13.97 7.79
CA TYR A 218 8.53 12.94 6.73
C TYR A 218 7.60 11.75 7.00
N GLY A 219 6.75 11.85 8.01
CA GLY A 219 5.76 10.84 8.36
C GLY A 219 4.51 10.93 7.50
N THR A 220 4.66 10.88 6.18
CA THR A 220 3.54 11.02 5.24
C THR A 220 2.93 9.67 4.87
N TYR A 221 1.70 9.69 4.35
CA TYR A 221 1.04 8.52 3.76
C TYR A 221 1.85 7.94 2.60
N GLU A 222 2.21 8.83 1.67
CA GLU A 222 3.03 8.52 0.51
C GLU A 222 4.52 8.41 0.88
N ASN A 223 5.29 7.81 -0.02
CA ASN A 223 6.74 7.71 0.13
C ASN A 223 7.37 9.10 0.39
N PRO A 224 8.27 9.28 1.37
CA PRO A 224 8.89 10.58 1.67
C PRO A 224 9.71 11.20 0.52
N THR A 225 9.97 10.44 -0.54
CA THR A 225 10.56 10.94 -1.78
C THR A 225 9.54 11.58 -2.72
N ASN A 226 8.23 11.44 -2.50
CA ASN A 226 7.17 12.00 -3.35
C ASN A 226 6.90 13.47 -3.00
N ALA A 227 7.74 14.35 -3.56
CA ALA A 227 7.77 15.80 -3.26
C ALA A 227 7.00 16.66 -4.28
N GLY A 228 6.44 16.07 -5.34
CA GLY A 228 5.82 16.81 -6.44
C GLY A 228 6.79 17.33 -7.51
N ASP A 229 8.00 16.76 -7.60
CA ASP A 229 8.98 17.09 -8.63
C ASP A 229 8.46 16.86 -10.05
N GLY A 230 7.74 15.77 -10.32
CA GLY A 230 7.12 15.54 -11.63
C GLY A 230 6.07 16.57 -12.01
N TYR A 231 5.24 17.00 -11.05
CA TYR A 231 4.22 18.03 -11.27
C TYR A 231 4.86 19.37 -11.64
N ALA A 232 5.87 19.78 -10.86
CA ALA A 232 6.63 21.00 -11.12
C ALA A 232 7.39 20.94 -12.46
N MET A 233 8.04 19.80 -12.77
CA MET A 233 8.73 19.60 -14.05
C MET A 233 7.77 19.65 -15.24
N ALA A 234 6.61 18.99 -15.15
CA ALA A 234 5.61 19.01 -16.21
C ALA A 234 5.06 20.43 -16.45
N TYR A 235 4.68 21.14 -15.39
CA TYR A 235 4.20 22.52 -15.48
C TYR A 235 5.24 23.44 -16.12
N HIS A 236 6.50 23.35 -15.70
CA HIS A 236 7.58 24.17 -16.25
C HIS A 236 7.99 23.79 -17.68
N ALA A 237 7.74 22.56 -18.11
CA ALA A 237 7.87 22.15 -19.51
C ALA A 237 6.71 22.66 -20.40
N GLY A 238 5.66 23.23 -19.80
CA GLY A 238 4.48 23.72 -20.50
C GLY A 238 3.35 22.69 -20.64
N ALA A 239 3.44 21.55 -19.95
CA ALA A 239 2.36 20.56 -19.96
C ALA A 239 1.14 21.08 -19.19
N GLU A 240 -0.04 20.70 -19.67
CA GLU A 240 -1.29 20.92 -18.93
C GLU A 240 -1.37 19.93 -17.76
N LEU A 241 -1.74 20.43 -16.59
CA LEU A 241 -2.12 19.64 -15.43
C LEU A 241 -3.63 19.83 -15.21
N SER A 242 -4.33 18.82 -14.71
CA SER A 242 -5.78 18.84 -14.52
C SER A 242 -6.17 18.36 -13.14
N GLY A 243 -7.32 18.85 -12.64
CA GLY A 243 -7.93 18.38 -11.40
C GLY A 243 -7.07 18.62 -10.17
N ILE A 244 -6.13 19.57 -10.24
CA ILE A 244 -5.17 19.87 -9.17
C ILE A 244 -5.88 20.36 -7.89
N GLU A 245 -7.11 20.84 -8.01
CA GLU A 245 -8.02 21.19 -6.92
C GLU A 245 -8.70 20.00 -6.23
N CYS A 246 -8.59 18.78 -6.77
CA CYS A 246 -9.18 17.55 -6.26
C CYS A 246 -8.14 16.72 -5.49
N PHE A 247 -8.04 16.94 -4.19
CA PHE A 247 -6.96 16.41 -3.37
C PHE A 247 -7.15 14.94 -3.00
N GLN A 248 -6.04 14.22 -2.87
CA GLN A 248 -6.02 12.90 -2.23
C GLN A 248 -6.07 13.08 -0.70
N ILE A 249 -7.00 12.40 -0.05
CA ILE A 249 -7.19 12.40 1.41
C ILE A 249 -7.58 10.98 1.84
N ASN A 250 -6.91 10.45 2.87
CA ASN A 250 -6.85 9.02 3.15
C ASN A 250 -7.01 8.72 4.66
N PRO A 251 -7.76 7.69 5.11
CA PRO A 251 -7.74 7.26 6.50
C PRO A 251 -6.44 6.54 6.86
N LEU A 252 -5.83 7.04 7.93
CA LEU A 252 -4.61 6.54 8.55
C LEU A 252 -4.91 5.97 9.93
N ILE A 253 -3.99 5.17 10.42
CA ILE A 253 -3.92 4.86 11.86
C ILE A 253 -3.40 6.10 12.58
N LYS A 254 -4.01 6.46 13.71
CA LYS A 254 -3.59 7.61 14.51
C LYS A 254 -2.13 7.48 14.94
N ASP A 255 -1.36 8.53 14.72
CA ASP A 255 0.08 8.65 15.03
C ASP A 255 0.98 7.61 14.34
N TYR A 256 0.48 6.94 13.29
CA TYR A 256 1.22 6.02 12.45
C TYR A 256 1.17 6.48 11.00
N ASN A 257 2.30 6.38 10.31
CA ASN A 257 2.41 6.83 8.92
C ASN A 257 2.12 5.67 7.97
N GLY A 258 0.88 5.18 8.04
CA GLY A 258 0.40 4.07 7.20
C GLY A 258 -1.13 4.03 7.11
N PRO A 259 -1.66 3.49 6.01
CA PRO A 259 -3.11 3.33 5.83
C PRO A 259 -3.72 2.55 7.00
N ALA A 260 -4.95 2.91 7.36
CA ALA A 260 -5.75 2.07 8.24
C ALA A 260 -6.02 0.68 7.62
N CYS A 261 -6.04 0.59 6.29
CA CYS A 261 -6.32 -0.60 5.49
C CYS A 261 -7.69 -1.22 5.81
N ALA A 262 -8.72 -0.39 5.96
CA ALA A 262 -10.10 -0.84 6.15
C ALA A 262 -10.55 -1.83 5.06
N TYR A 263 -10.16 -1.60 3.80
CA TYR A 263 -10.47 -2.51 2.69
C TYR A 263 -9.93 -3.95 2.86
N VAL A 264 -8.89 -4.11 3.69
CA VAL A 264 -8.30 -5.42 4.06
C VAL A 264 -9.02 -5.99 5.26
N ALA A 265 -9.30 -5.17 6.28
CA ALA A 265 -9.99 -5.56 7.50
C ALA A 265 -11.46 -5.97 7.27
N ASN A 266 -12.15 -5.26 6.38
CA ASN A 266 -13.59 -5.42 6.18
C ASN A 266 -13.99 -6.80 5.64
N PRO A 267 -13.29 -7.41 4.66
CA PRO A 267 -13.52 -8.80 4.26
C PRO A 267 -13.44 -9.81 5.41
N PHE A 268 -12.68 -9.52 6.46
CA PHE A 268 -12.56 -10.35 7.67
C PHE A 268 -13.59 -9.97 8.75
N GLY A 269 -14.46 -8.98 8.50
CA GLY A 269 -15.50 -8.52 9.42
C GLY A 269 -15.14 -7.30 10.26
N GLY A 270 -14.01 -6.64 9.99
CA GLY A 270 -13.67 -5.35 10.59
C GLY A 270 -14.56 -4.22 10.02
N TYR A 271 -14.76 -3.14 10.77
CA TYR A 271 -15.53 -1.97 10.30
C TYR A 271 -15.20 -0.71 11.10
N GLN A 272 -15.56 0.45 10.57
CA GLN A 272 -15.29 1.74 11.23
C GLN A 272 -16.42 2.08 12.21
N VAL A 273 -16.06 2.53 13.41
CA VAL A 273 -17.00 2.91 14.48
C VAL A 273 -16.59 4.22 15.14
N ASN A 274 -17.56 4.93 15.70
CA ASN A 274 -17.33 6.10 16.55
C ASN A 274 -17.02 5.69 18.00
N ARG A 275 -16.88 6.66 18.92
CA ARG A 275 -16.58 6.42 20.34
C ARG A 275 -17.63 5.57 21.08
N HIS A 276 -18.84 5.48 20.55
CA HIS A 276 -19.94 4.70 21.11
C HIS A 276 -19.98 3.27 20.56
N GLY A 277 -19.10 2.93 19.62
CA GLY A 277 -19.09 1.63 18.93
C GLY A 277 -20.09 1.55 17.79
N GLU A 278 -20.68 2.68 17.37
CA GLU A 278 -21.67 2.74 16.30
C GLU A 278 -20.98 2.93 14.95
N ARG A 279 -21.39 2.15 13.93
CA ARG A 279 -20.94 2.34 12.55
C ARG A 279 -21.61 3.58 11.96
N PHE A 280 -20.83 4.42 11.28
CA PHE A 280 -21.30 5.71 10.74
C PHE A 280 -21.03 5.88 9.23
N VAL A 281 -20.36 4.91 8.58
CA VAL A 281 -20.03 4.94 7.15
C VAL A 281 -20.86 3.89 6.41
N ASP A 282 -21.55 4.32 5.34
CA ASP A 282 -22.45 3.47 4.54
C ASP A 282 -21.70 2.63 3.48
N SER A 283 -20.55 3.12 3.02
CA SER A 283 -19.76 2.53 1.94
C SER A 283 -18.28 2.53 2.29
N ASP A 284 -17.65 1.38 2.16
CA ASP A 284 -16.22 1.20 2.47
C ASP A 284 -15.31 1.56 1.28
N TYR A 285 -15.90 1.93 0.14
CA TYR A 285 -15.15 2.42 -1.01
C TYR A 285 -14.60 3.82 -0.76
N TRP A 286 -13.32 3.97 -1.06
CA TRP A 286 -12.57 5.20 -0.89
C TRP A 286 -13.06 6.30 -1.82
N SER A 287 -13.66 7.33 -1.25
CA SER A 287 -14.18 8.47 -1.99
C SER A 287 -14.12 9.72 -1.13
N GLY A 288 -14.11 10.90 -1.77
CA GLY A 288 -14.13 12.14 -1.01
C GLY A 288 -15.44 12.35 -0.23
N GLN A 289 -16.54 11.68 -0.62
CA GLN A 289 -17.78 11.64 0.19
C GLN A 289 -17.56 10.87 1.51
N MET A 290 -16.95 9.69 1.45
CA MET A 290 -16.58 8.92 2.65
C MET A 290 -15.62 9.73 3.53
N MET A 291 -14.70 10.50 2.94
CA MET A 291 -13.82 11.39 3.71
C MET A 291 -14.56 12.55 4.37
N ALA A 292 -15.61 13.09 3.75
CA ALA A 292 -16.44 14.12 4.36
C ALA A 292 -17.22 13.58 5.57
N GLU A 293 -17.80 12.38 5.46
CA GLU A 293 -18.45 11.67 6.58
C GLU A 293 -17.46 11.41 7.72
N PHE A 294 -16.27 10.91 7.40
CA PHE A 294 -15.20 10.67 8.37
C PHE A 294 -14.76 11.96 9.08
N ALA A 295 -14.54 13.04 8.33
CA ALA A 295 -14.13 14.33 8.89
C ALA A 295 -15.21 14.92 9.80
N ALA A 296 -16.48 14.82 9.39
CA ALA A 296 -17.61 15.26 10.19
C ALA A 296 -17.74 14.45 11.49
N GLU A 297 -17.58 13.13 11.44
CA GLU A 297 -17.64 12.28 12.62
C GLU A 297 -16.51 12.61 13.61
N VAL A 298 -15.27 12.75 13.13
CA VAL A 298 -14.10 13.12 13.95
C VAL A 298 -14.27 14.50 14.59
N ALA A 299 -14.87 15.46 13.88
CA ALA A 299 -15.10 16.81 14.39
C ALA A 299 -16.29 16.91 15.36
N SER A 300 -17.13 15.88 15.45
CA SER A 300 -18.32 15.86 16.32
C SER A 300 -18.01 15.36 17.74
N GLU A 301 -19.00 15.44 18.63
CA GLU A 301 -18.94 14.86 19.98
C GLU A 301 -18.85 13.32 20.02
N ARG A 302 -19.11 12.68 18.86
CA ARG A 302 -19.04 11.23 18.67
C ARG A 302 -17.63 10.74 18.29
N GLY A 303 -16.72 11.63 17.93
CA GLY A 303 -15.29 11.29 17.77
C GLY A 303 -14.65 10.90 19.11
N PRO A 304 -13.52 10.17 19.11
CA PRO A 304 -12.71 9.72 17.96
C PRO A 304 -13.31 8.51 17.22
N VAL A 305 -12.69 8.15 16.09
CA VAL A 305 -13.09 7.03 15.22
C VAL A 305 -12.09 5.87 15.34
N TYR A 306 -12.59 4.63 15.29
CA TYR A 306 -11.81 3.41 15.40
C TYR A 306 -12.12 2.43 14.26
N LEU A 307 -11.12 1.65 13.84
CA LEU A 307 -11.30 0.41 13.12
C LEU A 307 -11.54 -0.71 14.14
N LYS A 308 -12.79 -1.17 14.23
CA LYS A 308 -13.24 -2.25 15.12
C LYS A 308 -12.64 -3.58 14.67
N LEU A 309 -11.81 -4.19 15.51
CA LEU A 309 -11.14 -5.48 15.25
C LEU A 309 -11.26 -6.45 16.44
N SER A 310 -11.50 -5.95 17.64
CA SER A 310 -11.51 -6.74 18.89
C SER A 310 -12.58 -7.82 18.99
N HIS A 311 -13.61 -7.78 18.14
CA HIS A 311 -14.64 -8.81 18.05
C HIS A 311 -14.25 -9.97 17.12
N LEU A 312 -13.18 -9.81 16.33
CA LEU A 312 -12.79 -10.79 15.33
C LEU A 312 -12.25 -12.06 15.97
N PRO A 313 -12.55 -13.24 15.40
CA PRO A 313 -11.95 -14.49 15.86
C PRO A 313 -10.44 -14.48 15.61
N GLU A 314 -9.69 -15.24 16.42
CA GLU A 314 -8.23 -15.32 16.38
C GLU A 314 -7.68 -15.55 14.97
N GLU A 315 -8.32 -16.40 14.17
CA GLU A 315 -7.87 -16.69 12.80
C GLU A 315 -7.95 -15.47 11.87
N SER A 316 -9.02 -14.67 12.01
CA SER A 316 -9.16 -13.42 11.25
C SER A 316 -8.14 -12.38 11.72
N VAL A 317 -7.91 -12.28 13.03
CA VAL A 317 -6.88 -11.39 13.57
C VAL A 317 -5.48 -11.82 13.08
N ALA A 318 -5.14 -13.10 13.19
CA ALA A 318 -3.85 -13.62 12.75
C ALA A 318 -3.63 -13.46 11.24
N ALA A 319 -4.67 -13.65 10.42
CA ALA A 319 -4.61 -13.40 8.98
C ALA A 319 -4.41 -11.90 8.69
N LEU A 320 -5.10 -11.01 9.40
CA LEU A 320 -4.92 -9.56 9.28
C LEU A 320 -3.54 -9.12 9.72
N GLU A 321 -3.01 -9.63 10.84
CA GLU A 321 -1.63 -9.38 11.26
C GLU A 321 -0.65 -9.88 10.20
N GLY A 322 -0.87 -11.08 9.65
CA GLY A 322 -0.08 -11.64 8.56
C GLY A 322 -0.04 -10.75 7.33
N ILE A 323 -1.16 -10.19 6.89
CA ILE A 323 -1.22 -9.30 5.72
C ILE A 323 -0.65 -7.91 6.05
N LEU A 324 -1.18 -7.28 7.10
CA LEU A 324 -0.95 -5.88 7.43
C LEU A 324 0.44 -5.64 8.01
N HIS A 325 1.00 -6.58 8.77
CA HIS A 325 2.32 -6.47 9.39
C HIS A 325 3.45 -7.05 8.53
N SER A 326 3.17 -7.72 7.42
CA SER A 326 4.22 -8.25 6.53
C SER A 326 4.29 -7.56 5.17
N THR A 327 3.15 -7.12 4.63
CA THR A 327 3.03 -6.60 3.26
C THR A 327 2.71 -5.11 3.27
N GLU A 328 1.57 -4.71 3.83
CA GLU A 328 1.12 -3.31 3.74
C GLU A 328 2.11 -2.35 4.41
N ARG A 329 2.43 -2.58 5.69
CA ARG A 329 3.50 -1.85 6.37
C ARG A 329 4.18 -2.73 7.43
N PRO A 330 5.42 -3.21 7.20
CA PRO A 330 6.12 -4.08 8.15
C PRO A 330 6.31 -3.50 9.56
N THR A 331 6.34 -2.17 9.67
CA THR A 331 6.48 -1.48 10.96
C THR A 331 5.19 -1.41 11.76
N ARG A 332 4.04 -1.84 11.22
CA ARG A 332 2.72 -1.75 11.86
C ARG A 332 2.64 -2.66 13.08
N GLY A 333 3.17 -3.87 13.00
CA GLY A 333 3.23 -4.79 14.13
C GLY A 333 4.06 -4.21 15.28
N THR A 334 5.27 -3.72 14.99
CA THR A 334 6.13 -3.05 15.99
C THR A 334 5.46 -1.81 16.59
N PHE A 335 4.73 -1.04 15.78
CA PHE A 335 4.00 0.14 16.22
C PHE A 335 2.91 -0.20 17.26
N HIS A 336 2.11 -1.24 17.01
CA HIS A 336 1.08 -1.68 17.94
C HIS A 336 1.68 -2.30 19.21
N ALA A 337 2.67 -3.19 19.05
CA ALA A 337 3.39 -3.81 20.17
C ALA A 337 4.03 -2.75 21.09
N GLY A 338 4.66 -1.72 20.53
CA GLY A 338 5.27 -0.62 21.29
C GLY A 338 4.28 0.24 22.09
N ARG A 339 2.97 0.17 21.77
CA ARG A 339 1.89 0.81 22.53
C ARG A 339 1.17 -0.16 23.48
N GLY A 340 1.54 -1.44 23.49
CA GLY A 340 0.76 -2.47 24.18
C GLY A 340 -0.63 -2.67 23.58
N HIS A 341 -0.82 -2.32 22.31
CA HIS A 341 -2.06 -2.53 21.59
C HIS A 341 -2.03 -3.89 20.89
N ASP A 342 -3.10 -4.66 21.06
CA ASP A 342 -3.33 -5.94 20.40
C ASP A 342 -4.74 -5.91 19.81
N TYR A 343 -4.89 -6.28 18.53
CA TYR A 343 -6.17 -6.29 17.85
C TYR A 343 -7.22 -7.15 18.56
N ARG A 344 -6.82 -8.15 19.35
CA ARG A 344 -7.71 -9.01 20.17
C ARG A 344 -8.38 -8.26 21.32
N THR A 345 -7.81 -7.14 21.74
CA THR A 345 -8.24 -6.40 22.94
C THR A 345 -8.47 -4.91 22.68
N HIS A 346 -7.94 -4.37 21.58
CA HIS A 346 -7.96 -2.96 21.24
C HIS A 346 -8.40 -2.76 19.80
N ASP A 347 -9.33 -1.83 19.60
CA ASP A 347 -9.63 -1.30 18.27
C ASP A 347 -8.61 -0.24 17.88
N VAL A 348 -8.39 -0.05 16.58
CA VAL A 348 -7.32 0.82 16.09
C VAL A 348 -7.87 2.21 15.86
N GLU A 349 -7.43 3.20 16.65
CA GLU A 349 -7.82 4.59 16.44
C GLU A 349 -7.35 5.09 15.05
N MET A 350 -8.24 5.79 14.36
CA MET A 350 -8.04 6.26 13.00
C MET A 350 -8.05 7.79 12.93
N HIS A 351 -7.39 8.35 11.91
CA HIS A 351 -7.42 9.78 11.59
C HIS A 351 -7.35 9.98 10.07
N ILE A 352 -7.54 11.21 9.59
CA ILE A 352 -7.38 11.56 8.18
C ILE A 352 -5.92 11.98 7.87
N SER A 353 -5.43 11.65 6.68
CA SER A 353 -4.10 12.04 6.20
C SER A 353 -4.00 13.53 5.89
N GLU A 354 -2.77 13.99 5.72
CA GLU A 354 -2.49 15.22 5.00
C GLU A 354 -3.05 15.17 3.56
N ILE A 355 -3.28 16.35 2.98
CA ILE A 355 -3.63 16.47 1.57
C ILE A 355 -2.43 16.18 0.68
N GLY A 356 -2.68 15.55 -0.47
CA GLY A 356 -1.69 15.32 -1.52
C GLY A 356 -2.26 15.49 -2.93
N LEU A 357 -1.37 15.52 -3.94
CA LEU A 357 -1.75 15.41 -5.35
C LEU A 357 -1.44 13.99 -5.83
N CYS A 358 -2.45 13.25 -6.26
CA CYS A 358 -2.28 11.88 -6.76
C CYS A 358 -3.35 11.56 -7.80
N GLY A 359 -2.95 11.47 -9.06
CA GLY A 359 -3.86 11.14 -10.15
C GLY A 359 -4.43 9.72 -10.04
N GLY A 360 -3.73 8.77 -9.42
CA GLY A 360 -4.20 7.39 -9.30
C GLY A 360 -5.25 7.15 -8.21
N HIS A 361 -5.33 8.03 -7.19
CA HIS A 361 -6.27 7.94 -6.06
C HIS A 361 -7.32 9.06 -6.05
N SER A 362 -7.01 10.22 -6.63
CA SER A 362 -7.95 11.30 -6.92
C SER A 362 -7.91 11.60 -8.42
N ALA A 363 -8.15 12.84 -8.86
CA ALA A 363 -8.06 13.25 -10.27
C ALA A 363 -6.98 14.32 -10.50
N SER A 364 -6.06 14.53 -9.55
CA SER A 364 -5.04 15.59 -9.64
C SER A 364 -3.77 15.09 -10.30
N GLY A 365 -3.47 15.51 -11.54
CA GLY A 365 -2.32 15.00 -12.29
C GLY A 365 -1.96 15.80 -13.54
N VAL A 366 -0.94 15.33 -14.25
CA VAL A 366 -0.59 15.79 -15.61
C VAL A 366 -1.65 15.27 -16.59
N TRP A 367 -2.20 16.16 -17.40
CA TRP A 367 -3.17 15.79 -18.43
C TRP A 367 -2.53 14.88 -19.47
N VAL A 368 -3.13 13.71 -19.72
CA VAL A 368 -2.66 12.74 -20.71
C VAL A 368 -3.79 12.21 -21.58
N ASP A 369 -3.45 11.82 -22.80
CA ASP A 369 -4.34 11.07 -23.68
C ASP A 369 -4.30 9.55 -23.39
N GLU A 370 -5.05 8.77 -24.17
CA GLU A 370 -5.10 7.30 -24.08
C GLU A 370 -3.78 6.58 -24.42
N HIS A 371 -2.75 7.32 -24.86
CA HIS A 371 -1.39 6.83 -25.11
C HIS A 371 -0.38 7.35 -24.08
N ALA A 372 -0.86 7.96 -22.98
CA ALA A 372 -0.05 8.59 -21.95
C ALA A 372 0.75 9.82 -22.42
N ARG A 373 0.42 10.40 -23.59
CA ARG A 373 1.07 11.62 -24.10
C ARG A 373 0.55 12.84 -23.38
N THR A 374 1.44 13.74 -23.00
CA THR A 374 1.06 15.06 -22.47
C THR A 374 0.76 16.03 -23.62
N THR A 375 0.35 17.25 -23.30
CA THR A 375 0.21 18.33 -24.29
C THR A 375 1.56 18.84 -24.83
N VAL A 376 2.67 18.47 -24.21
CA VAL A 376 4.03 18.78 -24.67
C VAL A 376 4.52 17.65 -25.59
N PRO A 377 4.85 17.92 -26.87
CA PRO A 377 5.33 16.89 -27.77
C PRO A 377 6.57 16.18 -27.22
N GLY A 378 6.61 14.84 -27.33
CA GLY A 378 7.72 14.02 -26.83
C GLY A 378 7.78 13.87 -25.31
N LEU A 379 6.83 14.44 -24.55
CA LEU A 379 6.70 14.28 -23.11
C LEU A 379 5.48 13.40 -22.78
N TYR A 380 5.70 12.43 -21.90
CA TYR A 380 4.70 11.48 -21.42
C TYR A 380 4.60 11.54 -19.89
N ALA A 381 3.46 11.16 -19.34
CA ALA A 381 3.28 11.00 -17.90
C ALA A 381 2.53 9.70 -17.58
N ALA A 382 2.95 9.00 -16.52
CA ALA A 382 2.35 7.72 -16.12
C ALA A 382 2.37 7.51 -14.58
N GLY A 383 1.56 6.55 -14.11
CA GLY A 383 1.39 6.28 -12.67
C GLY A 383 0.57 7.37 -11.97
N ASP A 384 0.82 7.58 -10.68
CA ASP A 384 0.11 8.58 -9.86
C ASP A 384 0.36 10.03 -10.29
N LEU A 385 1.28 10.26 -11.22
CA LEU A 385 1.50 11.58 -11.82
C LEU A 385 0.48 11.89 -12.92
N ALA A 386 -0.01 10.87 -13.65
CA ALA A 386 -0.95 11.06 -14.75
C ALA A 386 -2.37 11.29 -14.22
N CYS A 387 -3.10 12.23 -14.83
CA CYS A 387 -4.50 12.53 -14.51
C CYS A 387 -5.44 11.44 -15.03
N VAL A 388 -5.38 10.25 -14.45
CA VAL A 388 -6.26 9.12 -14.74
C VAL A 388 -6.82 8.62 -13.40
N PRO A 389 -8.05 9.02 -13.03
CA PRO A 389 -8.54 8.82 -11.68
C PRO A 389 -8.82 7.36 -11.34
N HIS A 390 -8.63 7.00 -10.07
CA HIS A 390 -8.86 5.65 -9.53
C HIS A 390 -8.17 4.52 -10.34
N ASN A 391 -7.02 4.86 -10.92
CA ASN A 391 -6.24 3.98 -11.77
C ASN A 391 -5.35 3.02 -10.95
N TYR A 392 -5.00 3.41 -9.72
CA TYR A 392 -4.24 2.62 -8.75
C TYR A 392 -3.04 1.86 -9.37
N MET A 393 -2.67 0.72 -8.78
CA MET A 393 -1.48 -0.02 -9.18
C MET A 393 -1.56 -0.61 -10.60
N ILE A 394 -2.69 -1.25 -10.99
CA ILE A 394 -2.77 -1.87 -12.33
C ILE A 394 -2.71 -0.81 -13.42
N GLY A 395 -3.32 0.34 -13.16
CA GLY A 395 -3.29 1.50 -14.03
C GLY A 395 -1.92 2.10 -14.20
N ALA A 396 -1.14 2.18 -13.11
CA ALA A 396 0.25 2.61 -13.19
C ALA A 396 1.07 1.72 -14.13
N PHE A 397 0.87 0.39 -14.09
CA PHE A 397 1.50 -0.52 -15.03
C PHE A 397 1.01 -0.33 -16.47
N VAL A 398 -0.31 -0.23 -16.68
CA VAL A 398 -0.90 -0.04 -18.01
C VAL A 398 -0.42 1.26 -18.66
N PHE A 399 -0.45 2.38 -17.94
CA PHE A 399 0.02 3.67 -18.48
C PHE A 399 1.54 3.72 -18.63
N GLY A 400 2.29 3.00 -17.80
CA GLY A 400 3.72 2.79 -18.01
C GLY A 400 3.98 2.05 -19.33
N ASP A 401 3.25 0.96 -19.57
CA ASP A 401 3.34 0.15 -20.79
C ASP A 401 2.99 0.97 -22.04
N LEU A 402 1.87 1.71 -22.01
CA LEU A 402 1.45 2.60 -23.09
C LEU A 402 2.49 3.69 -23.38
N ALA A 403 2.99 4.36 -22.34
CA ALA A 403 4.02 5.39 -22.48
C ALA A 403 5.31 4.83 -23.09
N GLY A 404 5.76 3.66 -22.61
CA GLY A 404 6.97 3.01 -23.12
C GLY A 404 6.85 2.59 -24.58
N ALA A 405 5.74 1.98 -24.96
CA ALA A 405 5.47 1.57 -26.33
C ALA A 405 5.40 2.76 -27.28
N ASP A 406 4.69 3.82 -26.90
CA ASP A 406 4.52 5.00 -27.74
C ASP A 406 5.81 5.83 -27.84
N ALA A 407 6.50 6.05 -26.73
CA ALA A 407 7.79 6.77 -26.71
C ALA A 407 8.86 6.06 -27.57
N ALA A 408 8.86 4.72 -27.61
CA ALA A 408 9.79 3.95 -28.44
C ALA A 408 9.57 4.12 -29.96
N THR A 409 8.43 4.68 -30.38
CA THR A 409 8.20 5.06 -31.79
C THR A 409 9.07 6.24 -32.22
N LEU A 410 9.56 7.04 -31.26
CA LEU A 410 10.45 8.18 -31.50
C LEU A 410 11.93 7.79 -31.53
N ARG A 411 12.28 6.51 -31.39
CA ARG A 411 13.67 6.03 -31.47
C ARG A 411 14.33 6.45 -32.77
N GLY A 412 15.62 6.82 -32.71
CA GLY A 412 16.36 7.29 -33.88
C GLY A 412 15.99 8.71 -34.36
N ARG A 413 14.98 9.36 -33.77
CA ARG A 413 14.76 10.80 -33.97
C ARG A 413 15.85 11.57 -33.21
N ALA A 414 16.52 12.50 -33.87
CA ALA A 414 17.53 13.33 -33.21
C ALA A 414 16.87 14.21 -32.12
N PRO A 415 17.34 14.16 -30.87
CA PRO A 415 16.77 14.92 -29.77
C PRO A 415 17.01 16.44 -29.88
N GLY A 416 17.88 16.91 -30.77
CA GLY A 416 18.22 18.33 -30.93
C GLY A 416 19.28 18.79 -29.93
N ALA A 417 19.70 20.05 -30.02
CA ALA A 417 20.63 20.64 -29.07
C ALA A 417 19.91 20.98 -27.76
N LEU A 418 20.55 20.70 -26.61
CA LEU A 418 19.99 21.06 -25.31
C LEU A 418 20.02 22.60 -25.12
N PRO A 419 18.93 23.21 -24.64
CA PRO A 419 18.84 24.65 -24.42
C PRO A 419 19.74 25.12 -23.25
N ALA A 420 20.75 25.92 -23.56
CA ALA A 420 21.78 26.36 -22.60
C ALA A 420 21.23 27.24 -21.47
N ASP A 421 20.22 28.06 -21.75
CA ASP A 421 19.53 28.91 -20.77
C ASP A 421 18.78 28.07 -19.72
N GLN A 422 18.08 27.02 -20.16
CA GLN A 422 17.36 26.11 -19.26
C GLN A 422 18.33 25.26 -18.43
N ILE A 423 19.47 24.85 -19.00
CA ILE A 423 20.55 24.17 -18.28
C ILE A 423 21.10 25.07 -17.18
N ALA A 424 21.40 26.34 -17.48
CA ALA A 424 21.91 27.30 -16.51
C ALA A 424 20.89 27.55 -15.38
N ALA A 425 19.60 27.64 -15.70
CA ALA A 425 18.54 27.80 -14.70
C ALA A 425 18.40 26.56 -13.80
N ALA A 426 18.51 25.35 -14.36
CA ALA A 426 18.49 24.12 -13.58
C ALA A 426 19.72 24.01 -12.66
N HIS A 427 20.89 24.41 -13.14
CA HIS A 427 22.12 24.46 -12.36
C HIS A 427 22.01 25.44 -11.19
N ASP A 428 21.49 26.64 -11.43
CA ASP A 428 21.27 27.64 -10.38
C ASP A 428 20.27 27.14 -9.32
N LEU A 429 19.16 26.53 -9.73
CA LEU A 429 18.18 25.94 -8.81
C LEU A 429 18.82 24.92 -7.86
N VAL A 430 19.69 24.06 -8.38
CA VAL A 430 20.38 23.03 -7.58
C VAL A 430 21.39 23.65 -6.63
N TYR A 431 22.25 24.56 -7.10
CA TYR A 431 23.45 24.96 -6.36
C TYR A 431 23.34 26.29 -5.63
N ARG A 432 22.29 27.10 -5.85
CA ARG A 432 22.10 28.36 -5.11
C ARG A 432 22.19 28.21 -3.58
N PRO A 433 21.76 27.11 -2.92
CA PRO A 433 21.86 26.99 -1.47
C PRO A 433 23.32 26.93 -0.96
N LEU A 434 24.28 26.53 -1.80
CA LEU A 434 25.71 26.55 -1.46
C LEU A 434 26.27 27.98 -1.32
N ARG A 435 25.57 28.99 -1.87
CA ARG A 435 25.96 30.40 -1.74
C ARG A 435 25.62 30.98 -0.37
N ASN A 436 24.76 30.30 0.39
CA ASN A 436 24.34 30.72 1.73
C ASN A 436 24.39 29.53 2.72
N PRO A 437 25.56 28.91 2.98
CA PRO A 437 25.64 27.67 3.77
C PRO A 437 25.10 27.81 5.20
N ASP A 438 25.13 29.03 5.77
CA ASP A 438 24.60 29.36 7.10
C ASP A 438 23.14 29.86 7.05
N GLY A 439 22.49 29.78 5.88
CA GLY A 439 21.08 30.13 5.69
C GLY A 439 20.12 29.22 6.46
N PRO A 440 18.82 29.58 6.52
CA PRO A 440 17.81 28.74 7.15
C PRO A 440 17.84 27.30 6.60
N PRO A 441 17.90 26.29 7.47
CA PRO A 441 17.97 24.91 7.01
C PRO A 441 16.62 24.47 6.44
N GLN A 442 16.66 23.62 5.41
CA GLN A 442 15.47 23.14 4.71
C GLN A 442 14.33 22.67 5.63
N PRO A 443 14.53 21.90 6.73
CA PRO A 443 13.42 21.41 7.52
C PRO A 443 12.54 22.52 8.11
N GLN A 444 13.13 23.68 8.45
CA GLN A 444 12.39 24.82 8.99
C GLN A 444 11.54 25.49 7.91
N VAL A 445 12.11 25.68 6.72
CA VAL A 445 11.42 26.29 5.58
C VAL A 445 10.32 25.37 5.06
N GLU A 446 10.59 24.06 4.92
CA GLU A 446 9.59 23.07 4.52
C GLU A 446 8.43 22.99 5.52
N TYR A 447 8.73 22.93 6.81
CA TYR A 447 7.69 22.91 7.84
C TYR A 447 6.79 24.14 7.75
N LYS A 448 7.38 25.34 7.64
CA LYS A 448 6.63 26.59 7.51
C LYS A 448 5.75 26.62 6.26
N LEU A 449 6.28 26.17 5.12
CA LEU A 449 5.54 26.06 3.86
C LEU A 449 4.31 25.16 3.98
N ARG A 450 4.53 23.92 4.43
CA ARG A 450 3.47 22.92 4.53
C ARG A 450 2.48 23.24 5.65
N ARG A 451 2.87 24.03 6.66
CA ARG A 451 1.93 24.59 7.64
C ARG A 451 0.94 25.55 6.99
N PHE A 452 1.38 26.42 6.08
CA PHE A 452 0.46 27.29 5.33
C PHE A 452 -0.48 26.48 4.42
N VAL A 453 -0.01 25.36 3.86
CA VAL A 453 -0.89 24.43 3.13
C VAL A 453 -2.00 23.92 4.04
N ASN A 454 -1.68 23.43 5.24
CA ASN A 454 -2.69 22.93 6.18
C ASN A 454 -3.63 24.04 6.68
N ASP A 455 -3.11 25.24 6.96
CA ASP A 455 -3.91 26.34 7.49
C ASP A 455 -4.91 26.89 6.47
N TYR A 456 -4.53 26.92 5.18
CA TYR A 456 -5.21 27.73 4.18
C TYR A 456 -5.68 26.99 2.91
N VAL A 457 -5.07 25.85 2.59
CA VAL A 457 -5.39 25.09 1.36
C VAL A 457 -6.21 23.85 1.68
N ALA A 458 -5.96 23.20 2.83
CA ALA A 458 -6.68 22.01 3.23
C ALA A 458 -8.21 22.26 3.35
N PRO A 459 -9.04 21.31 2.89
CA PRO A 459 -10.49 21.42 2.99
C PRO A 459 -10.95 21.30 4.45
N PRO A 460 -12.05 21.94 4.84
CA PRO A 460 -12.92 22.77 3.99
C PRO A 460 -12.28 24.11 3.57
N LYS A 461 -12.41 24.44 2.28
CA LYS A 461 -11.76 25.57 1.59
C LYS A 461 -12.65 26.81 1.59
N SER A 462 -12.05 27.98 1.35
CA SER A 462 -12.77 29.22 1.03
C SER A 462 -11.87 30.17 0.24
N GLY A 463 -12.45 31.07 -0.56
CA GLY A 463 -11.72 32.06 -1.35
C GLY A 463 -10.77 32.90 -0.50
N ALA A 464 -11.21 33.32 0.69
CA ALA A 464 -10.39 34.07 1.63
C ALA A 464 -9.16 33.29 2.12
N ARG A 465 -9.32 32.02 2.53
CA ARG A 465 -8.19 31.18 2.96
C ARG A 465 -7.22 30.94 1.82
N LEU A 466 -7.71 30.56 0.65
CA LEU A 466 -6.88 30.28 -0.51
C LEU A 466 -6.10 31.52 -0.98
N SER A 467 -6.71 32.71 -0.88
CA SER A 467 -6.06 34.00 -1.18
C SER A 467 -4.89 34.28 -0.23
N LEU A 468 -5.05 34.02 1.07
CA LEU A 468 -3.96 34.12 2.06
C LEU A 468 -2.86 33.06 1.83
N ALA A 469 -3.22 31.89 1.31
CA ALA A 469 -2.26 30.87 0.89
C ALA A 469 -1.38 31.38 -0.25
N VAL A 470 -1.97 31.93 -1.32
CA VAL A 470 -1.24 32.48 -2.47
C VAL A 470 -0.28 33.60 -2.02
N GLU A 471 -0.76 34.55 -1.21
CA GLU A 471 0.10 35.61 -0.64
C GLU A 471 1.27 35.02 0.17
N SER A 472 1.00 34.00 0.99
CA SER A 472 2.02 33.34 1.79
C SER A 472 3.06 32.62 0.93
N PHE A 473 2.65 31.95 -0.15
CA PHE A 473 3.55 31.25 -1.07
C PHE A 473 4.40 32.22 -1.92
N GLU A 474 3.87 33.39 -2.27
CA GLU A 474 4.64 34.46 -2.90
C GLU A 474 5.71 35.01 -1.96
N ARG A 475 5.35 35.34 -0.71
CA ARG A 475 6.33 35.77 0.30
C ARG A 475 7.42 34.73 0.52
N MET A 476 7.05 33.45 0.53
CA MET A 476 7.99 32.35 0.76
C MET A 476 9.04 32.18 -0.35
N ARG A 477 8.89 32.79 -1.53
CA ARG A 477 9.90 32.73 -2.59
C ARG A 477 11.27 33.20 -2.10
N THR A 478 11.32 34.33 -1.40
CA THR A 478 12.57 34.89 -0.85
C THR A 478 13.13 34.03 0.29
N GLU A 479 12.26 33.41 1.10
CA GLU A 479 12.71 32.51 2.18
C GLU A 479 13.33 31.22 1.63
N ILE A 480 12.77 30.68 0.54
CA ILE A 480 13.29 29.51 -0.19
C ILE A 480 14.62 29.86 -0.87
N GLU A 481 14.73 31.04 -1.48
CA GLU A 481 15.99 31.53 -2.08
C GLU A 481 17.11 31.70 -1.03
N ALA A 482 16.75 31.99 0.22
CA ALA A 482 17.70 32.16 1.32
C ALA A 482 18.15 30.84 1.97
N MET A 483 17.59 29.67 1.63
CA MET A 483 17.97 28.40 2.24
C MET A 483 19.47 28.09 2.09
N GLY A 484 20.03 27.44 3.12
CA GLY A 484 21.42 26.97 3.11
C GLY A 484 21.55 25.46 2.93
N ALA A 485 22.64 25.05 2.27
CA ALA A 485 23.05 23.65 2.21
C ALA A 485 24.58 23.53 2.22
N THR A 486 25.07 22.39 2.71
CA THR A 486 26.49 22.02 2.82
C THR A 486 26.77 20.61 2.28
N THR A 487 25.74 19.83 2.00
CA THR A 487 25.85 18.47 1.46
C THR A 487 24.95 18.25 0.24
N PRO A 488 25.28 17.30 -0.66
CA PRO A 488 24.40 16.91 -1.77
C PRO A 488 22.99 16.47 -1.33
N HIS A 489 22.89 15.86 -0.14
CA HIS A 489 21.60 15.51 0.43
C HIS A 489 20.76 16.75 0.77
N GLU A 490 21.37 17.76 1.38
CA GLU A 490 20.70 19.02 1.69
C GLU A 490 20.31 19.79 0.42
N LEU A 491 21.13 19.74 -0.65
CA LEU A 491 20.76 20.29 -1.96
C LEU A 491 19.50 19.62 -2.52
N MET A 492 19.43 18.29 -2.42
CA MET A 492 18.24 17.52 -2.83
C MET A 492 17.01 17.98 -2.05
N ARG A 493 17.14 18.13 -0.73
CA ARG A 493 16.03 18.60 0.11
C ARG A 493 15.62 20.04 -0.23
N CYS A 494 16.57 20.93 -0.48
CA CYS A 494 16.29 22.33 -0.89
C CYS A 494 15.56 22.39 -2.24
N ALA A 495 15.96 21.57 -3.22
CA ALA A 495 15.24 21.45 -4.49
C ALA A 495 13.80 20.96 -4.27
N GLU A 496 13.60 19.95 -3.42
CA GLU A 496 12.27 19.42 -3.08
C GLU A 496 11.33 20.48 -2.50
N VAL A 497 11.82 21.39 -1.64
CA VAL A 497 10.99 22.50 -1.12
C VAL A 497 10.50 23.42 -2.24
N THR A 498 11.31 23.63 -3.28
CA THR A 498 10.90 24.43 -4.43
C THR A 498 9.72 23.77 -5.16
N PHE A 499 9.77 22.45 -5.36
CA PHE A 499 8.68 21.70 -6.00
C PHE A 499 7.41 21.65 -5.14
N ILE A 500 7.54 21.50 -3.82
CA ILE A 500 6.40 21.55 -2.89
C ILE A 500 5.71 22.91 -2.98
N ARG A 501 6.48 24.01 -3.07
CA ARG A 501 5.92 25.36 -3.19
C ARG A 501 5.18 25.56 -4.52
N ASP A 502 5.74 25.08 -5.63
CA ASP A 502 5.07 25.11 -6.93
C ASP A 502 3.74 24.34 -6.88
N CYS A 503 3.74 23.13 -6.31
CA CYS A 503 2.53 22.32 -6.14
C CYS A 503 1.51 22.99 -5.21
N ALA A 504 1.96 23.64 -4.13
CA ALA A 504 1.09 24.36 -3.20
C ALA A 504 0.39 25.55 -3.85
N GLU A 505 1.11 26.32 -4.68
CA GLU A 505 0.49 27.42 -5.43
C GLU A 505 -0.48 26.89 -6.49
N LEU A 506 -0.09 25.86 -7.25
CA LEU A 506 -0.97 25.20 -8.23
C LEU A 506 -2.27 24.73 -7.55
N ALA A 507 -2.18 24.07 -6.39
CA ALA A 507 -3.32 23.61 -5.60
C ALA A 507 -4.22 24.76 -5.12
N ALA A 508 -3.63 25.84 -4.61
CA ALA A 508 -4.39 26.99 -4.11
C ALA A 508 -5.13 27.73 -5.23
N ARG A 509 -4.43 28.04 -6.34
CA ARG A 509 -5.02 28.76 -7.47
C ARG A 509 -6.04 27.93 -8.24
N SER A 510 -5.80 26.63 -8.43
CA SER A 510 -6.81 25.72 -9.01
C SER A 510 -8.06 25.68 -8.14
N SER A 511 -7.88 25.66 -6.81
CA SER A 511 -9.01 25.68 -5.88
C SER A 511 -9.75 27.01 -5.84
N LEU A 512 -9.08 28.14 -6.10
CA LEU A 512 -9.71 29.45 -6.25
C LEU A 512 -10.55 29.51 -7.53
N ALA A 513 -10.00 28.97 -8.63
CA ALA A 513 -10.63 28.99 -9.94
C ALA A 513 -11.98 28.26 -9.94
N ARG A 514 -12.02 27.05 -9.38
CA ARG A 514 -13.27 26.25 -9.28
C ARG A 514 -14.16 26.80 -8.16
N THR A 515 -15.30 27.37 -8.54
CA THR A 515 -16.27 28.02 -7.63
C THR A 515 -17.51 27.15 -7.38
N GLU A 516 -17.28 25.88 -7.02
CA GLU A 516 -18.29 24.91 -6.60
C GLU A 516 -17.74 24.01 -5.49
N SER A 517 -18.56 23.09 -4.97
CA SER A 517 -18.11 21.95 -4.16
C SER A 517 -18.45 20.64 -4.87
N ARG A 518 -17.46 19.76 -5.00
CA ARG A 518 -17.57 18.46 -5.70
C ARG A 518 -16.60 17.45 -5.08
N TRP A 519 -16.88 16.16 -5.25
CA TRP A 519 -16.06 15.06 -4.73
C TRP A 519 -15.92 15.06 -3.21
N GLY A 520 -16.97 15.47 -2.49
CA GLY A 520 -16.95 15.58 -1.02
C GLY A 520 -15.76 16.39 -0.50
N LEU A 521 -15.02 15.83 0.47
CA LEU A 521 -13.90 16.54 1.11
C LEU A 521 -12.73 16.83 0.15
N TYR A 522 -12.60 16.12 -0.97
CA TYR A 522 -11.49 16.36 -1.92
C TYR A 522 -11.52 17.78 -2.52
N HIS A 523 -12.73 18.34 -2.69
CA HIS A 523 -12.93 19.73 -3.06
C HIS A 523 -14.22 20.31 -2.44
N GLU A 524 -14.18 20.49 -1.13
CA GLU A 524 -15.25 21.19 -0.39
C GLU A 524 -14.93 22.67 -0.22
N ARG A 525 -15.81 23.56 -0.72
CA ARG A 525 -15.75 25.02 -0.57
C ARG A 525 -16.93 25.52 0.26
N THR A 526 -16.67 26.15 1.39
CA THR A 526 -17.74 26.63 2.29
C THR A 526 -18.47 27.87 1.75
N ASP A 527 -17.80 28.66 0.91
CA ASP A 527 -18.34 29.81 0.20
C ASP A 527 -19.09 29.43 -1.09
N HIS A 528 -18.84 28.22 -1.61
CA HIS A 528 -19.54 27.64 -2.76
C HIS A 528 -19.97 26.20 -2.46
N PRO A 529 -20.91 25.98 -1.52
CA PRO A 529 -21.18 24.65 -0.95
C PRO A 529 -21.93 23.69 -1.89
N ARG A 530 -22.39 24.15 -3.06
CA ARG A 530 -23.20 23.37 -3.99
C ARG A 530 -22.39 22.98 -5.22
N ARG A 531 -22.68 21.78 -5.73
CA ARG A 531 -22.25 21.31 -7.05
C ARG A 531 -22.95 22.14 -8.14
N ASP A 532 -22.22 22.55 -9.17
CA ASP A 532 -22.75 23.30 -10.32
C ASP A 532 -22.34 22.65 -11.65
N ASP A 533 -23.12 21.66 -12.08
CA ASP A 533 -22.87 20.96 -13.34
C ASP A 533 -23.04 21.85 -14.59
N ARG A 534 -23.68 23.03 -14.48
CA ARG A 534 -23.84 23.93 -15.62
C ARG A 534 -22.55 24.66 -15.94
N ALA A 535 -21.84 25.12 -14.92
CA ALA A 535 -20.58 25.85 -15.08
C ALA A 535 -19.35 24.91 -15.05
N TRP A 536 -19.43 23.83 -14.28
CA TRP A 536 -18.23 23.11 -13.84
C TRP A 536 -18.21 21.61 -14.16
N LEU A 537 -19.13 21.10 -14.99
CA LEU A 537 -19.02 19.76 -15.60
C LEU A 537 -17.95 19.74 -16.71
N ALA A 538 -16.73 20.07 -16.30
CA ALA A 538 -15.54 20.24 -17.13
C ALA A 538 -14.28 19.94 -16.30
N HIS A 539 -13.24 19.46 -16.97
CA HIS A 539 -11.90 19.42 -16.40
C HIS A 539 -11.38 20.85 -16.25
N LEU A 540 -10.76 21.16 -15.11
CA LEU A 540 -10.03 22.41 -14.92
C LEU A 540 -8.54 22.11 -15.12
N ASN A 541 -7.99 22.66 -16.20
CA ASN A 541 -6.59 22.51 -16.51
C ASN A 541 -5.82 23.79 -16.18
N VAL A 542 -4.55 23.63 -15.82
CA VAL A 542 -3.58 24.70 -15.59
C VAL A 542 -2.32 24.43 -16.40
N ARG A 543 -1.76 25.48 -17.01
CA ARG A 543 -0.50 25.43 -17.75
C ARG A 543 0.32 26.69 -17.55
N LYS A 544 1.59 26.62 -17.91
CA LYS A 544 2.46 27.79 -18.00
C LYS A 544 2.28 28.46 -19.35
N SER A 545 1.81 29.70 -19.37
CA SER A 545 1.66 30.50 -20.60
C SER A 545 3.03 30.93 -21.17
N PRO A 546 3.09 31.41 -22.42
CA PRO A 546 4.33 31.94 -23.01
C PRO A 546 4.95 33.12 -22.26
N SER A 547 4.15 33.89 -21.50
CA SER A 547 4.66 34.97 -20.62
C SER A 547 5.26 34.43 -19.32
N GLY A 548 5.09 33.14 -19.04
CA GLY A 548 5.50 32.48 -17.82
C GLY A 548 4.43 32.47 -16.71
N ALA A 549 3.27 33.10 -16.94
CA ALA A 549 2.16 33.15 -15.99
C ALA A 549 1.38 31.82 -15.93
N MET A 550 0.75 31.56 -14.79
CA MET A 550 -0.12 30.40 -14.56
C MET A 550 -1.50 30.66 -15.17
N GLU A 551 -1.81 29.96 -16.25
CA GLU A 551 -3.04 30.13 -17.03
C GLU A 551 -3.98 28.94 -16.82
N PHE A 552 -5.24 29.23 -16.51
CA PHE A 552 -6.31 28.25 -16.31
C PHE A 552 -7.22 28.17 -17.53
N LEU A 553 -7.71 26.97 -17.81
CA LEU A 553 -8.70 26.71 -18.85
C LEU A 553 -9.67 25.61 -18.42
N THR A 554 -10.91 25.67 -18.90
CA THR A 554 -11.85 24.58 -18.76
C THR A 554 -11.90 23.75 -20.04
N ARG A 555 -11.98 22.44 -19.87
CA ARG A 555 -12.15 21.49 -20.96
C ARG A 555 -13.44 20.71 -20.70
N PRO A 556 -14.52 20.96 -21.46
CA PRO A 556 -15.78 20.25 -21.31
C PRO A 556 -15.56 18.74 -21.35
N VAL A 557 -16.24 18.00 -20.48
CA VAL A 557 -16.15 16.54 -20.46
C VAL A 557 -16.63 16.01 -21.82
N ALA A 558 -15.85 15.13 -22.44
CA ALA A 558 -16.20 14.55 -23.73
C ALA A 558 -17.47 13.67 -23.61
N PRO A 559 -18.24 13.46 -24.69
CA PRO A 559 -19.34 12.51 -24.68
C PRO A 559 -18.86 11.14 -24.21
N TYR A 560 -19.58 10.55 -23.26
CA TYR A 560 -19.16 9.28 -22.68
C TYR A 560 -19.22 8.14 -23.69
N LEU A 561 -18.20 7.28 -23.63
CA LEU A 561 -18.15 6.00 -24.34
C LEU A 561 -19.13 4.99 -23.72
N VAL A 562 -19.26 5.04 -22.40
CA VAL A 562 -20.16 4.21 -21.59
C VAL A 562 -21.16 5.15 -20.90
N PRO A 563 -22.46 5.10 -21.26
CA PRO A 563 -23.49 5.92 -20.63
C PRO A 563 -23.57 5.67 -19.12
N VAL A 564 -23.71 6.75 -18.35
CA VAL A 564 -23.87 6.69 -16.89
C VAL A 564 -25.08 7.53 -16.49
N GLU A 565 -26.04 6.90 -15.82
CA GLU A 565 -27.25 7.59 -15.35
C GLU A 565 -26.90 8.80 -14.48
N GLY A 566 -27.62 9.91 -14.67
CA GLY A 566 -27.40 11.17 -13.99
C GLY A 566 -26.39 12.11 -14.66
N PHE A 567 -25.65 11.65 -15.67
CA PHE A 567 -24.64 12.44 -16.38
C PHE A 567 -24.76 12.28 -17.90
N ALA A 568 -24.81 13.41 -18.62
CA ALA A 568 -24.92 13.41 -20.08
C ALA A 568 -24.07 14.55 -20.69
N PRO A 569 -22.73 14.47 -20.60
CA PRO A 569 -21.87 15.51 -21.15
C PRO A 569 -21.94 15.51 -22.69
N THR A 570 -21.98 16.71 -23.27
CA THR A 570 -22.08 16.90 -24.72
C THR A 570 -20.73 17.19 -25.39
N GLY A 571 -19.65 17.31 -24.61
CA GLY A 571 -18.40 17.91 -25.09
C GLY A 571 -18.54 19.41 -25.33
N GLY A 572 -17.53 19.98 -25.97
CA GLY A 572 -17.47 21.40 -26.32
C GLY A 572 -16.03 21.86 -26.57
N ASP A 573 -15.88 23.14 -26.87
CA ASP A 573 -14.58 23.78 -27.05
C ASP A 573 -13.90 24.09 -25.72
N ILE A 574 -12.59 24.23 -25.75
CA ILE A 574 -11.79 24.69 -24.60
C ILE A 574 -12.09 26.18 -24.36
N ASP A 575 -12.33 26.54 -23.10
CA ASP A 575 -12.49 27.94 -22.69
C ASP A 575 -11.33 28.37 -21.79
N VAL A 576 -10.65 29.46 -22.14
CA VAL A 576 -9.47 29.96 -21.41
C VAL A 576 -9.95 30.94 -20.34
N ILE A 577 -9.78 30.58 -19.06
CA ILE A 577 -10.08 31.45 -17.92
C ILE A 577 -9.02 32.54 -17.80
N GLY A 578 -7.75 32.20 -18.05
CA GLY A 578 -6.62 33.12 -17.89
C GLY A 578 -5.97 32.99 -16.51
N GLU A 579 -5.41 34.08 -16.01
CA GLU A 579 -4.83 34.13 -14.65
C GLU A 579 -5.92 34.21 -13.58
N VAL A 580 -5.71 33.48 -12.48
CA VAL A 580 -6.62 33.50 -11.33
C VAL A 580 -5.93 34.26 -10.20
N HIS A 581 -6.55 35.34 -9.75
CA HIS A 581 -5.99 36.25 -8.75
C HIS A 581 -6.65 36.08 -7.38
N PRO A 582 -5.90 36.32 -6.28
CA PRO A 582 -6.47 36.34 -4.93
C PRO A 582 -7.62 37.35 -4.79
N GLU A 583 -8.60 36.97 -3.98
CA GLU A 583 -9.70 37.86 -3.58
C GLU A 583 -9.22 38.85 -2.50
N PRO A 584 -9.80 40.07 -2.43
CA PRO A 584 -9.50 41.00 -1.35
C PRO A 584 -9.95 40.44 0.00
N VAL A 585 -9.02 40.18 0.90
CA VAL A 585 -9.30 39.77 2.28
C VAL A 585 -8.99 40.93 3.23
N ALA A 586 -9.95 41.33 4.06
CA ALA A 586 -9.73 42.35 5.07
C ALA A 586 -8.78 41.81 6.15
N THR A 587 -7.50 42.16 6.06
CA THR A 587 -6.53 41.91 7.13
C THR A 587 -6.53 43.07 8.12
N ALA A 588 -6.22 42.80 9.39
CA ALA A 588 -5.90 43.88 10.33
C ALA A 588 -4.66 44.59 9.79
N GLY A 589 -4.85 45.72 9.12
CA GLY A 589 -3.80 46.41 8.35
C GLY A 589 -2.53 46.70 9.17
N PRO A 590 -1.44 47.11 8.50
CA PRO A 590 -0.19 47.45 9.18
C PRO A 590 -0.46 48.51 10.26
N ARG A 591 0.06 48.29 11.47
CA ARG A 591 0.13 49.33 12.50
C ARG A 591 1.36 50.20 12.23
N ASP A 592 1.23 51.51 12.41
CA ASP A 592 2.32 52.49 12.18
C ASP A 592 3.55 52.28 13.11
N ALA A 593 3.44 51.46 14.16
CA ALA A 593 4.55 51.14 15.05
C ALA A 593 4.44 49.71 15.63
N ALA A 594 5.59 49.05 15.75
CA ALA A 594 5.73 47.73 16.37
C ALA A 594 5.55 47.79 17.91
N PRO A 595 4.91 46.79 18.54
CA PRO A 595 4.96 46.62 19.99
C PRO A 595 6.38 46.21 20.43
N VAL A 596 6.91 46.88 21.45
CA VAL A 596 8.23 46.58 22.03
C VAL A 596 8.09 45.43 23.03
N GLY A 597 8.71 44.28 22.76
CA GLY A 597 8.73 43.11 23.64
C GLY A 597 10.15 42.68 23.99
N SER A 598 10.41 42.42 25.28
CA SER A 598 11.72 42.04 25.82
C SER A 598 12.13 40.61 25.44
N ALA A 599 13.42 40.43 25.11
CA ALA A 599 14.02 39.14 24.75
C ALA A 599 14.09 38.13 25.91
N ALA A 600 13.95 36.85 25.58
CA ALA A 600 14.16 35.71 26.49
C ALA A 600 15.47 34.96 26.16
N ALA A 601 16.07 34.34 27.19
CA ALA A 601 17.41 33.74 27.23
C ALA A 601 17.46 32.27 26.73
N PRO A 602 18.65 31.70 26.43
CA PRO A 602 18.79 30.40 25.77
C PRO A 602 18.91 29.20 26.75
N VAL A 603 18.53 28.01 26.27
CA VAL A 603 18.62 26.71 26.99
C VAL A 603 19.73 25.83 26.37
N ARG A 604 20.46 25.10 27.23
CA ARG A 604 21.62 24.23 26.93
C ARG A 604 21.23 22.80 26.53
N SER A 605 22.09 22.15 25.73
CA SER A 605 22.01 20.75 25.25
C SER A 605 22.68 19.71 26.18
N ALA A 606 22.30 18.43 26.02
CA ALA A 606 22.85 17.25 26.72
C ALA A 606 23.75 16.38 25.81
N GLY A 607 24.70 15.65 26.43
CA GLY A 607 25.84 14.96 25.82
C GLY A 607 25.61 13.51 25.32
N PRO A 608 26.70 12.78 24.97
CA PRO A 608 26.68 11.67 24.00
C PRO A 608 26.56 10.25 24.62
N SER A 609 26.13 9.29 23.80
CA SER A 609 26.00 7.85 24.11
C SER A 609 27.26 7.03 23.77
N VAL A 610 27.43 5.90 24.48
CA VAL A 610 28.57 4.96 24.50
C VAL A 610 28.69 4.12 23.20
N PRO A 611 29.90 3.72 22.73
CA PRO A 611 30.08 2.97 21.48
C PRO A 611 29.99 1.44 21.63
N ALA A 612 29.67 0.76 20.51
CA ALA A 612 29.56 -0.70 20.36
C ALA A 612 30.92 -1.42 20.28
N SER A 613 30.93 -2.74 20.53
CA SER A 613 32.12 -3.61 20.58
C SER A 613 32.91 -3.63 19.25
N PRO A 614 34.26 -3.49 19.26
CA PRO A 614 35.10 -3.50 18.05
C PRO A 614 34.95 -4.77 17.19
N ARG A 615 34.69 -5.92 17.82
CA ARG A 615 34.58 -7.22 17.15
C ARG A 615 33.27 -7.37 16.38
N ILE A 616 32.22 -6.68 16.83
CA ILE A 616 30.95 -6.57 16.08
C ILE A 616 31.15 -5.69 14.85
N LEU A 617 31.93 -4.61 14.96
CA LEU A 617 32.26 -3.77 13.79
C LEU A 617 33.05 -4.53 12.73
N GLU A 618 34.00 -5.39 13.15
CA GLU A 618 34.72 -6.29 12.23
C GLU A 618 33.77 -7.27 11.53
N LEU A 619 32.87 -7.91 12.27
CA LEU A 619 31.87 -8.82 11.72
C LEU A 619 30.93 -8.13 10.73
N LEU A 620 30.44 -6.92 11.05
CA LEU A 620 29.58 -6.13 10.16
C LEU A 620 30.29 -5.80 8.85
N ALA A 621 31.58 -5.43 8.91
CA ALA A 621 32.38 -5.19 7.71
C ALA A 621 32.55 -6.46 6.86
N VAL A 622 32.71 -7.63 7.49
CA VAL A 622 32.77 -8.93 6.78
C VAL A 622 31.41 -9.28 6.15
N ALA A 623 30.30 -9.01 6.84
CA ALA A 623 28.94 -9.27 6.34
C ALA A 623 28.58 -8.42 5.11
N GLU A 624 29.01 -7.16 5.06
CA GLU A 624 28.81 -6.26 3.90
C GLU A 624 29.42 -6.81 2.59
N GLU A 625 30.41 -7.70 2.67
CA GLU A 625 31.09 -8.30 1.52
C GLU A 625 30.41 -9.55 0.96
N SER A 626 29.25 -9.98 1.50
CA SER A 626 28.58 -11.25 1.16
C SER A 626 29.53 -12.48 1.28
N PRO A 627 30.04 -12.74 2.49
CA PRO A 627 31.07 -13.74 2.74
C PRO A 627 30.53 -15.17 2.61
N ASP A 628 31.43 -16.15 2.39
CA ASP A 628 31.09 -17.56 2.54
C ASP A 628 31.02 -17.97 4.03
N LEU A 629 30.46 -19.15 4.31
CA LEU A 629 30.31 -19.65 5.68
C LEU A 629 31.66 -19.77 6.42
N ASN A 630 32.75 -20.06 5.71
CA ASN A 630 34.08 -20.18 6.31
C ASN A 630 34.53 -18.87 6.97
N ARG A 631 34.20 -17.72 6.39
CA ARG A 631 34.54 -16.41 6.94
C ARG A 631 33.68 -16.01 8.15
N LEU A 632 32.45 -16.52 8.25
CA LEU A 632 31.56 -16.27 9.38
C LEU A 632 31.76 -17.27 10.54
N SER A 633 32.25 -18.47 10.24
CA SER A 633 32.45 -19.56 11.22
C SER A 633 33.23 -19.17 12.48
N PRO A 634 34.32 -18.37 12.42
CA PRO A 634 35.04 -17.95 13.63
C PRO A 634 34.20 -17.13 14.62
N TYR A 635 33.20 -16.38 14.12
CA TYR A 635 32.34 -15.53 14.93
C TYR A 635 31.17 -16.32 15.54
N LEU A 636 30.75 -17.42 14.91
CA LEU A 636 29.75 -18.35 15.47
C LEU A 636 30.28 -19.12 16.68
N GLY A 637 31.60 -19.31 16.78
CA GLY A 637 32.28 -19.95 17.93
C GLY A 637 32.92 -18.96 18.91
N ASP A 638 32.55 -17.67 18.85
CA ASP A 638 33.19 -16.64 19.66
C ASP A 638 32.97 -16.84 21.17
N ARG A 639 33.88 -16.33 22.01
CA ARG A 639 33.68 -16.37 23.47
C ARG A 639 32.63 -15.37 23.93
N ASP A 640 32.39 -14.30 23.15
CA ASP A 640 31.38 -13.28 23.46
C ASP A 640 30.03 -13.65 22.83
N PRO A 641 28.97 -13.91 23.63
CA PRO A 641 27.65 -14.24 23.09
C PRO A 641 27.04 -13.12 22.25
N ALA A 642 27.40 -11.85 22.47
CA ALA A 642 26.92 -10.75 21.63
C ALA A 642 27.50 -10.82 20.20
N VAL A 643 28.74 -11.33 20.07
CA VAL A 643 29.38 -11.56 18.76
C VAL A 643 28.78 -12.78 18.08
N ARG A 644 28.55 -13.87 18.82
CA ARG A 644 27.87 -15.08 18.27
C ARG A 644 26.47 -14.76 17.77
N ARG A 645 25.70 -13.98 18.54
CA ARG A 645 24.38 -13.49 18.12
C ARG A 645 24.46 -12.62 16.86
N ALA A 646 25.36 -11.64 16.83
CA ALA A 646 25.55 -10.82 15.64
C ALA A 646 25.96 -11.67 14.42
N ALA A 647 26.69 -12.77 14.63
CA ALA A 647 27.08 -13.70 13.57
C ALA A 647 25.89 -14.52 13.05
N VAL A 648 24.96 -14.89 13.93
CA VAL A 648 23.66 -15.46 13.55
C VAL A 648 22.84 -14.45 12.73
N ASP A 649 22.79 -13.18 13.14
CA ASP A 649 22.13 -12.12 12.37
C ASP A 649 22.78 -11.96 10.99
N ALA A 650 24.11 -11.94 10.91
CA ALA A 650 24.86 -11.86 9.65
C ALA A 650 24.64 -13.08 8.74
N LEU A 651 24.55 -14.31 9.28
CA LEU A 651 24.15 -15.50 8.51
C LEU A 651 22.74 -15.36 7.94
N THR A 652 21.84 -14.73 8.69
CA THR A 652 20.45 -14.50 8.28
C THR A 652 20.37 -13.51 7.12
N GLU A 653 21.19 -12.47 7.16
CA GLU A 653 21.23 -11.44 6.12
C GLU A 653 21.91 -11.92 4.82
N THR A 654 22.96 -12.75 4.94
CA THR A 654 23.84 -13.08 3.81
C THR A 654 23.58 -14.46 3.21
N VAL A 655 23.01 -15.39 3.98
CA VAL A 655 22.57 -16.75 3.59
C VAL A 655 23.58 -17.51 2.69
N PRO A 656 24.86 -17.65 3.08
CA PRO A 656 25.80 -18.50 2.34
C PRO A 656 25.39 -19.98 2.34
N GLU A 657 25.97 -20.77 1.45
CA GLU A 657 25.78 -22.23 1.45
C GLU A 657 26.16 -22.83 2.82
N GLY A 658 25.32 -23.72 3.37
CA GLY A 658 25.49 -24.30 4.70
C GLY A 658 24.90 -23.48 5.86
N THR A 659 24.22 -22.36 5.59
CA THR A 659 23.55 -21.52 6.62
C THR A 659 22.58 -22.32 7.47
N GLY A 660 21.77 -23.20 6.87
CA GLY A 660 20.79 -24.01 7.59
C GLY A 660 21.43 -24.83 8.70
N PRO A 661 22.37 -25.76 8.39
CA PRO A 661 23.09 -26.53 9.39
C PRO A 661 23.78 -25.68 10.46
N ALA A 662 24.37 -24.54 10.08
CA ALA A 662 25.03 -23.63 11.02
C ALA A 662 24.05 -23.03 12.04
N LEU A 663 22.90 -22.54 11.58
CA LEU A 663 21.85 -22.01 12.46
C LEU A 663 21.24 -23.12 13.33
N ALA A 664 21.04 -24.32 12.79
CA ALA A 664 20.49 -25.45 13.54
C ALA A 664 21.45 -25.91 14.66
N LEU A 665 22.76 -25.83 14.46
CA LEU A 665 23.76 -26.04 15.52
C LEU A 665 23.73 -24.95 16.59
N ALA A 666 23.50 -23.69 16.20
CA ALA A 666 23.41 -22.56 17.14
C ALA A 666 22.18 -22.65 18.09
N LEU A 667 21.19 -23.50 17.81
CA LEU A 667 20.10 -23.81 18.75
C LEU A 667 20.58 -24.50 20.04
N ALA A 668 21.79 -25.08 20.03
CA ALA A 668 22.41 -25.71 21.20
C ALA A 668 23.42 -24.80 21.93
N ASP A 669 23.49 -23.51 21.59
CA ASP A 669 24.41 -22.56 22.24
C ASP A 669 24.15 -22.47 23.75
N GLU A 670 25.18 -22.21 24.55
CA GLU A 670 25.05 -22.04 26.00
C GLU A 670 24.25 -20.77 26.39
N ASP A 671 24.32 -19.73 25.54
CA ASP A 671 23.65 -18.45 25.77
C ASP A 671 22.24 -18.43 25.17
N ARG A 672 21.28 -18.00 25.99
CA ARG A 672 19.86 -17.95 25.61
C ARG A 672 19.59 -17.01 24.44
N ALA A 673 20.24 -15.85 24.38
CA ALA A 673 19.99 -14.86 23.32
C ALA A 673 20.50 -15.34 21.96
N VAL A 674 21.57 -16.15 21.94
CA VAL A 674 22.07 -16.80 20.72
C VAL A 674 21.09 -17.87 20.25
N ARG A 675 20.58 -18.71 21.16
CA ARG A 675 19.56 -19.73 20.82
C ARG A 675 18.27 -19.10 20.29
N GLU A 676 17.79 -18.03 20.92
CA GLU A 676 16.59 -17.30 20.48
C GLU A 676 16.80 -16.65 19.11
N ALA A 677 17.96 -16.03 18.88
CA ALA A 677 18.31 -15.49 17.56
C ALA A 677 18.35 -16.59 16.50
N ALA A 678 19.01 -17.72 16.77
CA ALA A 678 19.09 -18.84 15.82
C ALA A 678 17.69 -19.43 15.51
N ALA A 679 16.82 -19.53 16.50
CA ALA A 679 15.43 -19.97 16.32
C ALA A 679 14.62 -18.97 15.47
N ALA A 680 14.80 -17.67 15.69
CA ALA A 680 14.17 -16.62 14.87
C ALA A 680 14.68 -16.67 13.42
N SER A 681 16.00 -16.78 13.23
CA SER A 681 16.65 -16.89 11.92
C SER A 681 16.20 -18.12 11.14
N LEU A 682 16.10 -19.29 11.78
CA LEU A 682 15.61 -20.50 11.11
C LEU A 682 14.15 -20.36 10.66
N ARG A 683 13.30 -19.70 11.46
CA ARG A 683 11.92 -19.38 11.07
C ARG A 683 11.86 -18.37 9.94
N GLU A 684 12.70 -17.33 10.00
CA GLU A 684 12.81 -16.31 8.95
C GLU A 684 13.22 -16.92 7.61
N LEU A 685 14.17 -17.86 7.65
CA LEU A 685 14.75 -18.47 6.44
C LEU A 685 14.08 -19.78 6.02
N VAL A 686 13.08 -20.29 6.75
CA VAL A 686 12.54 -21.64 6.53
C VAL A 686 12.08 -21.91 5.09
N GLU A 687 11.58 -20.88 4.40
CA GLU A 687 11.10 -20.96 3.01
C GLU A 687 12.23 -20.90 1.96
N VAL A 688 13.44 -20.49 2.35
CA VAL A 688 14.61 -20.38 1.47
C VAL A 688 15.72 -21.37 1.78
N LEU A 689 15.70 -21.99 2.97
CA LEU A 689 16.65 -23.04 3.33
C LEU A 689 16.40 -24.30 2.49
N PRO A 690 17.44 -24.84 1.84
CA PRO A 690 17.32 -26.15 1.20
C PRO A 690 17.02 -27.22 2.25
N ALA A 691 16.23 -28.24 1.87
CA ALA A 691 15.93 -29.39 2.73
C ALA A 691 17.15 -30.32 2.85
N GLU A 692 18.18 -29.88 3.58
CA GLU A 692 19.43 -30.61 3.79
C GLU A 692 19.24 -31.70 4.85
N PRO A 693 19.63 -32.96 4.59
CA PRO A 693 19.58 -34.01 5.62
C PRO A 693 20.36 -33.68 6.89
N ALA A 694 21.42 -32.86 6.77
CA ALA A 694 22.26 -32.39 7.88
C ALA A 694 21.50 -31.50 8.89
N LEU A 695 20.36 -30.92 8.51
CA LEU A 695 19.51 -30.13 9.42
C LEU A 695 18.78 -31.00 10.43
N ARG A 696 18.50 -32.27 10.09
CA ARG A 696 17.57 -33.10 10.86
C ARG A 696 18.07 -33.37 12.27
N GLU A 697 19.32 -33.81 12.43
CA GLU A 697 19.84 -34.20 13.74
C GLU A 697 19.91 -33.03 14.73
N PRO A 698 20.45 -31.84 14.38
CA PRO A 698 20.44 -30.69 15.29
C PRO A 698 19.03 -30.20 15.63
N LEU A 699 18.09 -30.20 14.67
CA LEU A 699 16.70 -29.81 14.93
C LEU A 699 15.99 -30.81 15.86
N VAL A 700 16.22 -32.11 15.70
CA VAL A 700 15.68 -33.13 16.61
C VAL A 700 16.28 -32.96 18.02
N ALA A 701 17.58 -32.69 18.12
CA ALA A 701 18.21 -32.41 19.41
C ALA A 701 17.63 -31.14 20.08
N ALA A 702 17.32 -30.11 19.31
CA ALA A 702 16.72 -28.86 19.80
C ALA A 702 15.32 -29.06 20.41
N LEU A 703 14.61 -30.16 20.12
CA LEU A 703 13.37 -30.53 20.80
C LEU A 703 13.56 -30.83 22.30
N ALA A 704 14.80 -31.05 22.76
CA ALA A 704 15.13 -31.19 24.18
C ALA A 704 15.61 -29.87 24.83
N SER A 705 15.57 -28.75 24.10
CA SER A 705 16.01 -27.44 24.61
C SER A 705 15.19 -27.00 25.84
N PRO A 706 15.82 -26.35 26.85
CA PRO A 706 15.07 -25.76 27.95
C PRO A 706 14.11 -24.64 27.49
N ASP A 707 14.38 -24.00 26.35
CA ASP A 707 13.58 -22.88 25.85
C ASP A 707 12.44 -23.35 24.94
N ALA A 708 11.20 -23.05 25.31
CA ALA A 708 10.02 -23.42 24.54
C ALA A 708 10.01 -22.83 23.12
N GLN A 709 10.51 -21.60 22.95
CA GLN A 709 10.61 -20.95 21.64
C GLN A 709 11.54 -21.71 20.68
N VAL A 710 12.63 -22.28 21.20
CA VAL A 710 13.58 -23.11 20.43
C VAL A 710 12.91 -24.42 20.02
N ARG A 711 12.22 -25.10 20.95
CA ARG A 711 11.49 -26.34 20.65
C ARG A 711 10.40 -26.12 19.59
N ALA A 712 9.65 -25.03 19.71
CA ALA A 712 8.61 -24.65 18.75
C ALA A 712 9.18 -24.32 17.36
N ALA A 713 10.28 -23.57 17.28
CA ALA A 713 10.96 -23.27 16.03
C ALA A 713 11.51 -24.54 15.36
N ALA A 714 12.08 -25.46 16.14
CA ALA A 714 12.56 -26.74 15.63
C ALA A 714 11.45 -27.59 15.02
N LEU A 715 10.28 -27.69 15.67
CA LEU A 715 9.10 -28.36 15.12
C LEU A 715 8.62 -27.73 13.80
N GLU A 716 8.58 -26.41 13.75
CA GLU A 716 8.15 -25.66 12.58
C GLU A 716 9.07 -25.88 11.37
N VAL A 717 10.38 -25.86 11.58
CA VAL A 717 11.38 -26.08 10.53
C VAL A 717 11.39 -27.55 10.09
N LEU A 718 11.31 -28.51 11.02
CA LEU A 718 11.18 -29.94 10.71
C LEU A 718 9.92 -30.23 9.88
N ARG A 719 8.81 -29.55 10.17
CA ARG A 719 7.57 -29.61 9.41
C ARG A 719 7.73 -29.02 8.00
N ALA A 720 8.16 -27.76 7.92
CA ALA A 720 8.23 -27.01 6.66
C ALA A 720 9.18 -27.66 5.65
N LEU A 721 10.35 -28.13 6.11
CA LEU A 721 11.33 -28.80 5.25
C LEU A 721 11.06 -30.30 5.05
N ARG A 722 9.94 -30.82 5.60
CA ARG A 722 9.56 -32.25 5.56
C ARG A 722 10.66 -33.18 6.11
N LEU A 723 11.38 -32.71 7.11
CA LEU A 723 12.46 -33.42 7.79
C LEU A 723 12.01 -34.13 9.07
N GLY A 724 10.72 -34.09 9.42
CA GLY A 724 10.13 -34.82 10.56
C GLY A 724 9.27 -36.03 10.15
N GLY A 725 8.43 -36.51 11.07
CA GLY A 725 7.54 -37.65 10.84
C GLY A 725 6.63 -37.91 12.04
N THR A 726 5.64 -38.80 11.85
CA THR A 726 4.55 -39.03 12.82
C THR A 726 5.02 -39.37 14.22
N GLU A 727 5.95 -40.32 14.39
CA GLU A 727 6.44 -40.73 15.72
C GLU A 727 7.18 -39.59 16.43
N LEU A 728 8.02 -38.85 15.68
CA LEU A 728 8.78 -37.72 16.18
C LEU A 728 7.85 -36.60 16.67
N PHE A 729 6.92 -36.16 15.83
CA PHE A 729 5.96 -35.12 16.21
C PHE A 729 5.04 -35.60 17.33
N ALA A 730 4.59 -36.85 17.31
CA ALA A 730 3.73 -37.39 18.36
C ALA A 730 4.41 -37.41 19.75
N SER A 731 5.74 -37.49 19.80
CA SER A 731 6.51 -37.47 21.07
C SER A 731 6.46 -36.12 21.79
N THR A 732 6.19 -35.02 21.08
CA THR A 732 6.15 -33.66 21.66
C THR A 732 4.73 -33.23 22.07
N LEU A 733 3.73 -34.12 21.94
CA LEU A 733 2.37 -33.85 22.40
C LEU A 733 2.27 -33.68 23.93
N ALA A 734 3.24 -34.19 24.69
CA ALA A 734 3.29 -34.07 26.14
C ALA A 734 4.16 -32.89 26.63
N ASP A 735 4.57 -31.98 25.73
CA ASP A 735 5.40 -30.84 26.10
C ASP A 735 4.68 -29.94 27.13
N PRO A 736 5.35 -29.48 28.20
CA PRO A 736 4.73 -28.61 29.20
C PRO A 736 4.26 -27.27 28.61
N ASP A 737 4.89 -26.79 27.54
CA ASP A 737 4.58 -25.50 26.92
C ASP A 737 3.45 -25.61 25.90
N LEU A 738 2.49 -24.69 25.99
CA LEU A 738 1.32 -24.64 25.13
C LEU A 738 1.67 -24.47 23.65
N GLU A 739 2.57 -23.53 23.35
CA GLU A 739 2.90 -23.16 21.97
C GLU A 739 3.59 -24.34 21.27
N VAL A 740 4.44 -25.08 22.00
CA VAL A 740 5.07 -26.30 21.48
C VAL A 740 4.02 -27.37 21.14
N ARG A 741 3.00 -27.57 21.99
CA ARG A 741 1.90 -28.51 21.69
C ARG A 741 1.05 -28.06 20.49
N VAL A 742 0.79 -26.76 20.32
CA VAL A 742 0.09 -26.22 19.13
C VAL A 742 0.92 -26.44 17.86
N GLN A 743 2.22 -26.14 17.88
CA GLN A 743 3.11 -26.45 16.75
C GLN A 743 3.19 -27.95 16.47
N THR A 744 3.13 -28.78 17.51
CA THR A 744 3.06 -30.24 17.36
C THR A 744 1.82 -30.66 16.59
N VAL A 745 0.65 -30.10 16.90
CA VAL A 745 -0.58 -30.36 16.13
C VAL A 745 -0.41 -29.98 14.66
N ARG A 746 0.14 -28.79 14.36
CA ARG A 746 0.40 -28.35 12.97
C ARG A 746 1.37 -29.29 12.24
N ALA A 747 2.37 -29.81 12.94
CA ALA A 747 3.32 -30.78 12.39
C ALA A 747 2.68 -32.16 12.15
N LEU A 748 1.75 -32.59 12.99
CA LEU A 748 0.99 -33.83 12.80
C LEU A 748 0.00 -33.73 11.63
N VAL A 749 -0.61 -32.56 11.41
CA VAL A 749 -1.45 -32.30 10.22
C VAL A 749 -0.64 -32.43 8.93
N SER A 750 0.60 -31.93 8.89
CA SER A 750 1.42 -31.99 7.66
C SER A 750 1.85 -33.41 7.26
N VAL A 751 1.62 -34.40 8.11
CA VAL A 751 1.92 -35.82 7.86
C VAL A 751 0.67 -36.69 7.99
N ASP A 752 -0.52 -36.09 7.95
CA ASP A 752 -1.82 -36.76 8.01
C ASP A 752 -1.99 -37.73 9.20
N ALA A 753 -1.40 -37.39 10.36
CA ALA A 753 -1.34 -38.25 11.53
C ALA A 753 -2.62 -38.21 12.38
N VAL A 754 -3.69 -38.84 11.89
CA VAL A 754 -5.02 -38.85 12.52
C VAL A 754 -5.02 -39.36 13.97
N ALA A 755 -4.32 -40.46 14.27
CA ALA A 755 -4.34 -41.06 15.61
C ALA A 755 -3.67 -40.15 16.67
N PRO A 756 -2.47 -39.58 16.45
CA PRO A 756 -1.92 -38.53 17.31
C PRO A 756 -2.80 -37.28 17.43
N LEU A 757 -3.41 -36.79 16.33
CA LEU A 757 -4.33 -35.65 16.37
C LEU A 757 -5.56 -35.94 17.23
N SER A 758 -6.09 -37.16 17.16
CA SER A 758 -7.21 -37.61 18.00
C SER A 758 -6.84 -37.66 19.48
N ARG A 759 -5.57 -37.88 19.83
CA ARG A 759 -5.08 -37.74 21.22
C ARG A 759 -4.96 -36.28 21.64
N ALA A 760 -4.49 -35.40 20.75
CA ALA A 760 -4.40 -33.96 21.01
C ALA A 760 -5.78 -33.31 21.21
N ALA A 761 -6.85 -33.90 20.63
CA ALA A 761 -8.23 -33.50 20.88
C ALA A 761 -8.66 -33.65 22.36
N ALA A 762 -7.93 -34.41 23.18
CA ALA A 762 -8.17 -34.55 24.61
C ALA A 762 -7.20 -33.73 25.48
N ASP A 763 -6.46 -32.77 24.91
CA ASP A 763 -5.51 -31.94 25.65
C ASP A 763 -6.21 -31.06 26.71
N ALA A 764 -5.52 -30.79 27.82
CA ALA A 764 -6.05 -29.96 28.88
C ALA A 764 -6.28 -28.50 28.44
N SER A 765 -5.49 -27.99 27.50
CA SER A 765 -5.65 -26.64 26.94
C SER A 765 -6.70 -26.61 25.83
N ARG A 766 -7.61 -25.64 25.92
CA ARG A 766 -8.59 -25.37 24.86
C ARG A 766 -7.94 -25.04 23.52
N GLU A 767 -6.80 -24.35 23.50
CA GLU A 767 -6.12 -23.91 22.28
C GLU A 767 -5.57 -25.11 21.49
N VAL A 768 -5.04 -26.11 22.20
CA VAL A 768 -4.59 -27.37 21.58
C VAL A 768 -5.79 -28.16 21.06
N ARG A 769 -6.90 -28.23 21.80
CA ARG A 769 -8.13 -28.90 21.35
C ARG A 769 -8.74 -28.24 20.12
N VAL A 770 -8.78 -26.91 20.06
CA VAL A 770 -9.20 -26.15 18.86
C VAL A 770 -8.29 -26.44 17.67
N ALA A 771 -6.97 -26.39 17.88
CA ALA A 771 -5.99 -26.70 16.83
C ALA A 771 -6.17 -28.15 16.33
N ALA A 772 -6.43 -29.09 17.24
CA ALA A 772 -6.66 -30.49 16.91
C ALA A 772 -7.96 -30.68 16.12
N ALA A 773 -9.05 -29.99 16.49
CA ALA A 773 -10.31 -29.98 15.75
C ALA A 773 -10.09 -29.54 14.29
N LYS A 774 -9.48 -28.36 14.10
CA LYS A 774 -9.14 -27.80 12.78
C LYS A 774 -8.19 -28.71 12.01
N GLY A 775 -7.22 -29.31 12.71
CA GLY A 775 -6.30 -30.28 12.12
C GLY A 775 -7.02 -31.51 11.57
N LEU A 776 -7.94 -32.09 12.34
CA LEU A 776 -8.75 -33.23 11.92
C LEU A 776 -9.64 -32.92 10.70
N GLY A 777 -10.09 -31.67 10.55
CA GLY A 777 -10.83 -31.23 9.36
C GLY A 777 -9.99 -30.96 8.12
N SER A 778 -8.66 -30.90 8.24
CA SER A 778 -7.73 -30.53 7.14
C SER A 778 -6.79 -31.64 6.69
N VAL A 779 -6.71 -32.76 7.41
CA VAL A 779 -5.94 -33.94 7.00
C VAL A 779 -6.55 -34.63 5.77
N ALA A 780 -5.70 -35.18 4.91
CA ALA A 780 -6.10 -35.99 3.76
C ALA A 780 -6.46 -37.44 4.18
N ALA A 781 -7.35 -37.57 5.16
CA ALA A 781 -7.83 -38.85 5.66
C ALA A 781 -9.31 -39.07 5.32
N PRO A 782 -9.73 -40.33 5.10
CA PRO A 782 -11.14 -40.65 4.95
C PRO A 782 -11.97 -40.16 6.16
N PRO A 783 -13.18 -39.59 5.95
CA PRO A 783 -14.00 -39.05 7.03
C PRO A 783 -14.23 -40.02 8.20
N GLU A 784 -14.35 -41.32 7.95
CA GLU A 784 -14.55 -42.36 8.96
C GLU A 784 -13.45 -42.42 10.03
N HIS A 785 -12.24 -41.92 9.72
CA HIS A 785 -11.12 -41.91 10.66
C HIS A 785 -11.10 -40.65 11.55
N VAL A 786 -11.69 -39.54 11.10
CA VAL A 786 -11.67 -38.24 11.82
C VAL A 786 -12.98 -37.95 12.56
N VAL A 787 -14.10 -38.45 12.04
CA VAL A 787 -15.45 -38.27 12.59
C VAL A 787 -15.55 -38.67 14.08
N PRO A 788 -14.96 -39.78 14.57
CA PRO A 788 -15.04 -40.14 15.99
C PRO A 788 -14.42 -39.08 16.92
N ALA A 789 -13.30 -38.47 16.52
CA ALA A 789 -12.60 -37.46 17.30
C ALA A 789 -13.36 -36.12 17.27
N LEU A 790 -13.81 -35.69 16.09
CA LEU A 790 -14.65 -34.49 15.94
C LEU A 790 -15.95 -34.62 16.75
N LYS A 791 -16.60 -35.79 16.71
CA LYS A 791 -17.80 -36.07 17.51
C LYS A 791 -17.56 -35.89 19.01
N GLY A 792 -16.40 -36.32 19.53
CA GLY A 792 -16.05 -36.12 20.94
C GLY A 792 -15.97 -34.64 21.33
N LEU A 793 -15.38 -33.83 20.44
CA LEU A 793 -15.21 -32.38 20.65
C LEU A 793 -16.52 -31.59 20.58
N LEU A 794 -17.58 -32.12 19.98
CA LEU A 794 -18.91 -31.49 19.97
C LEU A 794 -19.54 -31.41 21.36
N THR A 795 -19.03 -32.17 22.33
CA THR A 795 -19.50 -32.15 23.73
C THR A 795 -18.52 -31.45 24.68
N ASP A 796 -17.53 -30.74 24.14
CA ASP A 796 -16.54 -30.00 24.94
C ASP A 796 -17.21 -28.89 25.78
N GLU A 797 -16.65 -28.63 26.97
CA GLU A 797 -17.13 -27.56 27.84
C GLU A 797 -16.92 -26.18 27.20
N ASP A 798 -15.86 -26.00 26.42
CA ASP A 798 -15.52 -24.73 25.79
C ASP A 798 -16.28 -24.56 24.45
N PRO A 799 -17.07 -23.47 24.30
CA PRO A 799 -17.84 -23.23 23.09
C PRO A 799 -16.97 -23.03 21.84
N LEU A 800 -15.73 -22.56 21.96
CA LEU A 800 -14.83 -22.39 20.82
C LEU A 800 -14.31 -23.74 20.31
N VAL A 801 -14.14 -24.72 21.20
CA VAL A 801 -13.78 -26.09 20.81
C VAL A 801 -14.95 -26.75 20.07
N ARG A 802 -16.18 -26.61 20.59
CA ARG A 802 -17.39 -27.10 19.91
C ARG A 802 -17.56 -26.44 18.54
N ALA A 803 -17.38 -25.12 18.46
CA ALA A 803 -17.47 -24.37 17.21
C ALA A 803 -16.42 -24.84 16.19
N ALA A 804 -15.15 -25.00 16.61
CA ALA A 804 -14.10 -25.50 15.74
C ALA A 804 -14.41 -26.91 15.21
N ALA A 805 -14.95 -27.80 16.04
CA ALA A 805 -15.37 -29.14 15.62
C ALA A 805 -16.50 -29.12 14.57
N LEU A 806 -17.45 -28.19 14.70
CA LEU A 806 -18.54 -27.98 13.72
C LEU A 806 -18.02 -27.35 12.42
N GLU A 807 -17.16 -26.34 12.49
CA GLU A 807 -16.51 -25.76 11.30
C GLU A 807 -15.73 -26.82 10.52
N SER A 808 -15.01 -27.69 11.24
CA SER A 808 -14.31 -28.83 10.66
C SER A 808 -15.21 -29.94 10.14
N ALA A 809 -16.51 -29.93 10.46
CA ALA A 809 -17.47 -30.88 9.90
C ALA A 809 -17.75 -30.59 8.42
N ALA A 810 -17.72 -29.33 7.97
CA ALA A 810 -17.96 -28.96 6.57
C ALA A 810 -16.96 -29.60 5.57
N PRO A 811 -15.63 -29.44 5.72
CA PRO A 811 -14.66 -30.02 4.79
C PRO A 811 -14.66 -31.55 4.77
N VAL A 812 -15.11 -32.20 5.86
CA VAL A 812 -15.26 -33.68 5.91
C VAL A 812 -16.63 -34.15 5.40
N GLY A 813 -17.44 -33.25 4.83
CA GLY A 813 -18.75 -33.55 4.21
C GLY A 813 -19.93 -33.64 5.19
N CYS A 814 -19.73 -33.22 6.44
CA CYS A 814 -20.71 -33.25 7.54
C CYS A 814 -21.55 -34.55 7.59
N PRO A 815 -20.95 -35.76 7.57
CA PRO A 815 -21.71 -37.01 7.56
C PRO A 815 -22.34 -37.31 8.92
N PRO A 816 -23.34 -38.21 8.99
CA PRO A 816 -23.81 -38.75 10.27
C PRO A 816 -22.67 -39.31 11.14
N PRO A 817 -22.59 -38.98 12.43
CA PRO A 817 -23.57 -38.23 13.24
C PRO A 817 -23.29 -36.71 13.37
N LEU A 818 -22.37 -36.13 12.59
CA LEU A 818 -22.00 -34.71 12.68
C LEU A 818 -23.13 -33.79 12.20
N ASP A 819 -23.90 -34.21 11.20
CA ASP A 819 -25.07 -33.49 10.68
C ASP A 819 -26.16 -33.28 11.76
N GLY A 820 -26.53 -34.33 12.49
CA GLY A 820 -27.48 -34.26 13.59
C GLY A 820 -26.96 -33.43 14.75
N ALA A 821 -25.65 -33.44 15.00
CA ALA A 821 -25.04 -32.57 16.00
C ALA A 821 -25.02 -31.09 15.56
N ALA A 822 -24.77 -30.81 14.28
CA ALA A 822 -24.86 -29.46 13.72
C ALA A 822 -26.29 -28.92 13.82
N LEU A 823 -27.31 -29.74 13.56
CA LEU A 823 -28.71 -29.34 13.78
C LEU A 823 -28.98 -28.96 15.23
N ALA A 824 -28.59 -29.80 16.18
CA ALA A 824 -28.80 -29.53 17.60
C ALA A 824 -28.04 -28.27 18.07
N ALA A 825 -26.86 -28.03 17.48
CA ALA A 825 -26.00 -26.90 17.80
C ALA A 825 -26.53 -25.54 17.29
N LEU A 826 -27.56 -25.52 16.42
CA LEU A 826 -28.27 -24.27 16.09
C LEU A 826 -29.05 -23.70 17.27
N ASP A 827 -29.28 -24.45 18.34
CA ASP A 827 -29.91 -23.97 19.58
C ASP A 827 -28.88 -23.73 20.71
N ASP A 828 -27.56 -23.80 20.43
CA ASP A 828 -26.52 -23.62 21.45
C ASP A 828 -26.53 -22.17 22.00
N PRO A 829 -26.35 -21.97 23.32
CA PRO A 829 -26.30 -20.63 23.91
C PRO A 829 -25.20 -19.74 23.31
N ALA A 830 -24.08 -20.31 22.88
CA ALA A 830 -22.98 -19.57 22.27
C ALA A 830 -23.23 -19.36 20.76
N TRP A 831 -23.28 -18.09 20.34
CA TRP A 831 -23.53 -17.75 18.94
C TRP A 831 -22.41 -18.23 18.00
N GLN A 832 -21.17 -18.39 18.48
CA GLN A 832 -20.07 -18.96 17.70
C GLN A 832 -20.36 -20.42 17.31
N VAL A 833 -20.97 -21.18 18.22
CA VAL A 833 -21.38 -22.57 17.98
C VAL A 833 -22.54 -22.62 16.97
N ARG A 834 -23.54 -21.73 17.13
CA ARG A 834 -24.66 -21.63 16.17
C ARG A 834 -24.19 -21.21 14.77
N LYS A 835 -23.24 -20.28 14.68
CA LYS A 835 -22.62 -19.86 13.41
C LYS A 835 -21.89 -21.05 12.77
N ALA A 836 -21.04 -21.74 13.54
CA ALA A 836 -20.30 -22.90 13.07
C ALA A 836 -21.24 -24.04 12.63
N ALA A 837 -22.34 -24.25 13.35
CA ALA A 837 -23.40 -25.19 12.98
C ALA A 837 -24.05 -24.83 11.63
N ALA A 838 -24.39 -23.55 11.42
CA ALA A 838 -24.90 -23.09 10.14
C ALA A 838 -23.90 -23.35 9.00
N THR A 839 -22.61 -23.07 9.21
CA THR A 839 -21.55 -23.39 8.24
C THR A 839 -21.44 -24.89 7.98
N ALA A 840 -21.47 -25.73 9.02
CA ALA A 840 -21.39 -27.19 8.91
C ALA A 840 -22.50 -27.76 8.02
N LEU A 841 -23.73 -27.25 8.19
CA LEU A 841 -24.90 -27.68 7.44
C LEU A 841 -24.83 -27.35 5.95
N SER A 842 -23.92 -26.47 5.50
CA SER A 842 -23.68 -26.25 4.06
C SER A 842 -23.22 -27.50 3.32
N ALA A 843 -22.59 -28.45 4.03
CA ALA A 843 -22.12 -29.72 3.49
C ALA A 843 -23.06 -30.90 3.78
N ALA A 844 -24.13 -30.69 4.55
CA ALA A 844 -25.09 -31.74 4.92
C ALA A 844 -26.15 -31.96 3.82
N ALA A 845 -26.93 -33.04 3.95
CA ALA A 845 -28.00 -33.35 3.00
C ALA A 845 -29.03 -32.19 2.93
N PRO A 846 -29.43 -31.72 1.72
CA PRO A 846 -30.32 -30.56 1.58
C PRO A 846 -31.66 -30.67 2.33
N ASP A 847 -32.23 -31.88 2.39
CA ASP A 847 -33.49 -32.15 3.09
C ASP A 847 -33.40 -31.86 4.60
N LEU A 848 -32.18 -31.95 5.16
CA LEU A 848 -31.87 -31.67 6.54
C LEU A 848 -31.42 -30.22 6.74
N ALA A 849 -30.51 -29.76 5.88
CA ALA A 849 -29.87 -28.45 5.99
C ALA A 849 -30.82 -27.29 5.71
N VAL A 850 -31.62 -27.37 4.64
CA VAL A 850 -32.44 -26.24 4.18
C VAL A 850 -33.48 -25.80 5.22
N PRO A 851 -34.28 -26.69 5.84
CA PRO A 851 -35.21 -26.28 6.90
C PRO A 851 -34.50 -25.62 8.09
N ALA A 852 -33.36 -26.18 8.50
CA ALA A 852 -32.60 -25.72 9.66
C ALA A 852 -31.97 -24.34 9.43
N LEU A 853 -31.32 -24.15 8.28
CA LEU A 853 -30.71 -22.88 7.91
C LEU A 853 -31.75 -21.77 7.74
N ARG A 854 -32.95 -22.08 7.23
CA ARG A 854 -34.06 -21.11 7.17
C ARG A 854 -34.49 -20.65 8.57
N SER A 855 -34.47 -21.54 9.56
CA SER A 855 -34.73 -21.16 10.96
C SER A 855 -33.64 -20.22 11.49
N ALA A 856 -32.37 -20.53 11.18
CA ALA A 856 -31.22 -19.73 11.61
C ALA A 856 -31.18 -18.30 11.01
N LEU A 857 -31.96 -18.00 9.97
CA LEU A 857 -32.16 -16.63 9.47
C LEU A 857 -32.90 -15.73 10.46
N THR A 858 -33.48 -16.26 11.53
CA THR A 858 -34.14 -15.48 12.58
C THR A 858 -33.31 -15.35 13.85
N ASP A 859 -32.05 -15.81 13.81
CA ASP A 859 -31.16 -15.76 14.98
C ASP A 859 -30.94 -14.32 15.47
N PRO A 860 -30.91 -14.06 16.78
CA PRO A 860 -30.63 -12.72 17.30
C PRO A 860 -29.26 -12.18 16.85
N HIS A 861 -28.28 -13.04 16.59
CA HIS A 861 -26.92 -12.65 16.22
C HIS A 861 -26.73 -12.59 14.71
N ALA A 862 -26.26 -11.44 14.20
CA ALA A 862 -26.14 -11.20 12.76
C ALA A 862 -25.18 -12.18 12.05
N ASP A 863 -24.06 -12.56 12.68
CA ASP A 863 -23.12 -13.52 12.08
C ASP A 863 -23.73 -14.91 11.86
N VAL A 864 -24.68 -15.33 12.70
CA VAL A 864 -25.40 -16.61 12.53
C VAL A 864 -26.34 -16.50 11.34
N ARG A 865 -27.10 -15.40 11.25
CA ARG A 865 -27.96 -15.11 10.10
C ARG A 865 -27.17 -15.03 8.79
N LYS A 866 -25.99 -14.40 8.82
CA LYS A 866 -25.06 -14.31 7.69
C LYS A 866 -24.56 -15.68 7.25
N ALA A 867 -24.08 -16.51 8.19
CA ALA A 867 -23.66 -17.88 7.89
C ALA A 867 -24.80 -18.72 7.32
N ALA A 868 -26.03 -18.53 7.82
CA ALA A 868 -27.23 -19.17 7.30
C ALA A 868 -27.56 -18.73 5.87
N VAL A 869 -27.50 -17.43 5.57
CA VAL A 869 -27.64 -16.91 4.20
C VAL A 869 -26.60 -17.53 3.27
N GLN A 870 -25.32 -17.48 3.65
CA GLN A 870 -24.23 -18.02 2.83
C GLN A 870 -24.39 -19.51 2.55
N SER A 871 -24.81 -20.29 3.55
CA SER A 871 -25.05 -21.72 3.43
C SER A 871 -26.31 -22.07 2.62
N LEU A 872 -27.26 -21.13 2.49
CA LEU A 872 -28.45 -21.28 1.66
C LEU A 872 -28.23 -20.91 0.19
N LEU A 873 -27.25 -20.06 -0.13
CA LEU A 873 -26.99 -19.60 -1.50
C LEU A 873 -26.81 -20.73 -2.54
N PRO A 874 -26.08 -21.83 -2.25
CA PRO A 874 -25.98 -22.97 -3.17
C PRO A 874 -27.34 -23.63 -3.50
N HIS A 875 -28.36 -23.41 -2.67
CA HIS A 875 -29.70 -23.97 -2.79
C HIS A 875 -30.75 -22.97 -3.28
N SER A 876 -30.35 -21.79 -3.79
CA SER A 876 -31.23 -20.71 -4.29
C SER A 876 -32.20 -21.11 -5.41
N ALA A 877 -31.95 -22.23 -6.09
CA ALA A 877 -32.88 -22.82 -7.05
C ALA A 877 -34.19 -23.31 -6.40
N LEU A 878 -34.18 -23.65 -5.11
CA LEU A 878 -35.35 -24.13 -4.38
C LEU A 878 -36.28 -22.95 -4.02
N PRO A 879 -37.60 -23.01 -4.34
CA PRO A 879 -38.53 -21.90 -4.08
C PRO A 879 -38.54 -21.41 -2.63
N GLN A 880 -38.53 -22.33 -1.68
CA GLN A 880 -38.50 -22.04 -0.24
C GLN A 880 -37.21 -21.35 0.24
N VAL A 881 -36.10 -21.53 -0.48
CA VAL A 881 -34.83 -20.86 -0.19
C VAL A 881 -34.85 -19.45 -0.75
N ARG A 882 -35.34 -19.28 -1.99
CA ARG A 882 -35.50 -17.95 -2.60
C ARG A 882 -36.41 -17.03 -1.78
N GLU A 883 -37.51 -17.56 -1.28
CA GLU A 883 -38.41 -16.81 -0.37
C GLU A 883 -37.67 -16.37 0.90
N ALA A 884 -36.88 -17.27 1.50
CA ALA A 884 -36.12 -16.99 2.71
C ALA A 884 -35.01 -15.94 2.48
N LEU A 885 -34.29 -16.03 1.34
CA LEU A 885 -33.30 -15.03 0.94
C LEU A 885 -33.94 -13.68 0.62
N THR A 886 -35.12 -13.67 0.01
CA THR A 886 -35.88 -12.43 -0.24
C THR A 886 -36.25 -11.74 1.07
N ALA A 887 -36.68 -12.50 2.08
CA ALA A 887 -36.95 -11.93 3.42
C ALA A 887 -35.67 -11.41 4.09
N ALA A 888 -34.56 -12.16 4.00
CA ALA A 888 -33.27 -11.74 4.55
C ALA A 888 -32.66 -10.51 3.84
N ALA A 889 -33.11 -10.17 2.63
CA ALA A 889 -32.72 -8.95 1.92
C ALA A 889 -33.19 -7.65 2.62
N GLU A 890 -34.12 -7.78 3.57
CA GLU A 890 -34.69 -6.73 4.42
C GLU A 890 -34.20 -6.80 5.89
N ASP A 891 -33.19 -7.65 6.18
CA ASP A 891 -32.63 -7.78 7.53
C ASP A 891 -32.10 -6.45 8.10
N SER A 892 -32.10 -6.26 9.42
CA SER A 892 -31.54 -5.05 10.05
C SER A 892 -30.03 -4.90 9.84
N ASP A 893 -29.31 -6.01 9.67
CA ASP A 893 -27.86 -6.04 9.48
C ASP A 893 -27.48 -5.91 8.00
N ALA A 894 -26.51 -5.05 7.69
CA ALA A 894 -26.13 -4.72 6.32
C ALA A 894 -25.48 -5.89 5.57
N ASP A 895 -24.69 -6.72 6.25
CA ASP A 895 -24.05 -7.89 5.65
C ASP A 895 -25.11 -8.93 5.31
N VAL A 896 -26.04 -9.20 6.22
CA VAL A 896 -27.13 -10.17 5.96
C VAL A 896 -27.93 -9.76 4.73
N ARG A 897 -28.32 -8.48 4.61
CA ARG A 897 -28.98 -7.96 3.40
C ARG A 897 -28.11 -8.11 2.16
N GLY A 898 -26.84 -7.75 2.27
CA GLY A 898 -25.89 -7.74 1.16
C GLY A 898 -25.60 -9.13 0.60
N TYR A 899 -25.54 -10.15 1.45
CA TYR A 899 -25.40 -11.55 1.03
C TYR A 899 -26.72 -12.13 0.53
N ALA A 900 -27.85 -11.77 1.15
CA ALA A 900 -29.16 -12.30 0.78
C ALA A 900 -29.60 -11.87 -0.63
N ARG A 901 -29.28 -10.63 -1.02
CA ARG A 901 -29.54 -10.10 -2.37
C ARG A 901 -28.77 -10.78 -3.51
N ARG A 902 -27.89 -11.75 -3.21
CA ARG A 902 -27.08 -12.48 -4.19
C ARG A 902 -27.75 -13.74 -4.74
N GLY A 903 -28.74 -14.28 -4.02
CA GLY A 903 -29.53 -15.44 -4.47
C GLY A 903 -30.95 -15.03 -4.81
#